data_AF-A0A7C1UV87-F1
#
_entry.id   AF-A0A7C1UV87-F1
#
_cell.length_a   1.000
_cell.length_b   1.000
_cell.length_c   1.000
_cell.angle_alpha   90.00
_cell.angle_beta   90.00
_cell.angle_gamma   90.00
#
_symmetry.space_group_name_H-M   'P 1'
#
loop_
_entity.id
_entity.type
_entity.pdbx_description
1 polymer ?
#
loop_
_entity_poly.entity_id
_entity_poly.type
_entity_poly.pdbx_seq_one_letter_code
_entity_poly.pdbx_strand_id
1 'polypeptide(L)'
;MREKLLRAFEGVRRAVVSSVKDYIVIVRGRAEGAGLATAGALLRAGPLGWLSLLALLFNVIVTTYLILQGQAYPTLRAVLWEGEEIALPSPALPLSLLFISLGWAYVLCGAALVGPWAYLIIAAYVAYYGLYTGINLAGTFWFVLPPLWVLALGAWAAASSASRWRRIPLLALSLLVALLTYGSLGLGAVVPAELGTWGKLALGGLYFALVANPWVLKKRPLKPNLAWGVSLAIFAAFYAASLWHSPGQEMLANVFLAANGLLGLMGLFWYWVGLDLFNSARDVAEWLVGTVQSLVPRRTVATIVFFLWFVWILVTHFLTFTPPLPLAGFLGAYDWGRALLYLPSELPMALLSALEYDFYLTIVIAFVAFVLWRVKRLSPESLVWLLGLSLAAFFALWSYFNSFFAIASEGRNVGAGLWPVIVYVGGMFWQIFKVSPDLLADESSSFPSKTRLFLFLGFLLLLGGISHLELSAGYPQFEQELSLNPLLGVLYLGLPYLLYTFLYQQKRYTPVPSPHLLLLFVLGMLGAIPVLLLKRVFLAPLFWLIAILGTVWRSGRWDEKWDGLVYITALALGFITFYTHPFFIPIPAFTAFLGHLADLQQRYMFRLIYPWDFAWWRIALGALGAAIILGYLLAEARLAKGRRGLLLISFGLLASLALLAAYERAFGL
;
A
#
# COMPACT_ATOMS: atom_id res chain seq x y z
N MET A 1 -34.58 26.28 37.40
CA MET A 1 -34.34 25.31 36.30
C MET A 1 -33.32 25.84 35.28
N ARG A 2 -33.48 27.07 34.78
CA ARG A 2 -32.55 27.75 33.85
C ARG A 2 -31.09 27.84 34.33
N GLU A 3 -30.85 28.18 35.60
CA GLU A 3 -29.50 28.20 36.18
C GLU A 3 -28.84 26.82 36.29
N LYS A 4 -29.61 25.77 36.59
CA LYS A 4 -29.08 24.39 36.63
C LYS A 4 -28.72 23.91 35.23
N LEU A 5 -29.52 24.25 34.22
CA LEU A 5 -29.22 23.99 32.81
C LEU A 5 -27.99 24.75 32.33
N LEU A 6 -27.84 26.03 32.68
CA LEU A 6 -26.66 26.84 32.35
C LEU A 6 -25.38 26.27 32.95
N ARG A 7 -25.38 25.90 34.24
CA ARG A 7 -24.21 25.27 34.88
C ARG A 7 -23.87 23.90 34.28
N ALA A 8 -24.88 23.11 33.90
CA ALA A 8 -24.66 21.85 33.19
C ALA A 8 -24.06 22.09 31.80
N PHE A 9 -24.56 23.07 31.05
CA PHE A 9 -24.05 23.43 29.72
C PHE A 9 -22.61 23.95 29.77
N GLU A 10 -22.27 24.71 30.80
CA GLU A 10 -20.93 25.26 31.01
C GLU A 10 -19.92 24.19 31.47
N GLY A 11 -20.40 23.18 32.21
CA GLY A 11 -19.66 21.96 32.52
C GLY A 11 -19.39 21.11 31.28
N VAL A 12 -20.41 20.89 30.43
CA VAL A 12 -20.27 20.20 29.14
C VAL A 12 -19.31 20.96 28.22
N ARG A 13 -19.42 22.28 28.09
CA ARG A 13 -18.51 23.10 27.29
C ARG A 13 -17.06 22.97 27.76
N ARG A 14 -16.80 23.04 29.07
CA ARG A 14 -15.45 22.87 29.63
C ARG A 14 -14.90 21.47 29.39
N ALA A 15 -15.73 20.44 29.54
CA ALA A 15 -15.35 19.05 29.26
C ALA A 15 -15.09 18.80 27.76
N VAL A 16 -15.87 19.43 26.86
CA VAL A 16 -15.63 19.39 25.41
C VAL A 16 -14.31 20.08 25.07
N VAL A 17 -14.05 21.27 25.63
CA VAL A 17 -12.79 22.00 25.38
C VAL A 17 -11.58 21.25 25.95
N SER A 18 -11.69 20.62 27.12
CA SER A 18 -10.59 19.79 27.66
C SER A 18 -10.41 18.53 26.83
N SER A 19 -11.50 17.85 26.44
CA SER A 19 -11.46 16.65 25.60
C SER A 19 -10.86 16.93 24.21
N VAL A 20 -11.14 18.10 23.61
CA VAL A 20 -10.49 18.54 22.36
C VAL A 20 -9.00 18.79 22.55
N LYS A 21 -8.59 19.40 23.67
CA LYS A 21 -7.17 19.57 24.00
C LYS A 21 -6.47 18.23 24.24
N ASP A 22 -7.11 17.33 24.98
CA ASP A 22 -6.61 15.98 25.25
C ASP A 22 -6.51 15.18 23.95
N TYR A 23 -7.47 15.31 23.04
CA TYR A 23 -7.39 14.77 21.69
C TYR A 23 -6.17 15.28 20.95
N ILE A 24 -5.97 16.61 20.89
CA ILE A 24 -4.80 17.21 20.23
C ILE A 24 -3.49 16.71 20.84
N VAL A 25 -3.42 16.52 22.16
CA VAL A 25 -2.24 15.99 22.85
C VAL A 25 -2.04 14.50 22.55
N ILE A 26 -3.09 13.68 22.56
CA ILE A 26 -3.02 12.24 22.22
C ILE A 26 -2.61 12.07 20.75
N VAL A 27 -3.23 12.81 19.85
CA VAL A 27 -2.96 12.85 18.41
C VAL A 27 -1.51 13.26 18.17
N ARG A 28 -1.05 14.40 18.73
CA ARG A 28 0.35 14.84 18.63
C ARG A 28 1.35 13.94 19.37
N GLY A 29 0.92 13.17 20.37
CA GLY A 29 1.77 12.23 21.09
C GLY A 29 1.89 10.85 20.43
N ARG A 30 1.12 10.59 19.36
CA ARG A 30 1.04 9.30 18.66
C ARG A 30 1.35 9.47 17.17
N ALA A 31 0.65 8.77 16.28
CA ALA A 31 0.97 8.66 14.85
C ALA A 31 1.06 10.02 14.13
N GLU A 32 0.22 10.99 14.49
CA GLU A 32 0.20 12.31 13.87
C GLU A 32 1.40 13.18 14.30
N GLY A 33 1.88 12.99 15.53
CA GLY A 33 3.16 13.55 15.99
C GLY A 33 4.36 13.01 15.22
N ALA A 34 4.31 11.72 14.90
CA ALA A 34 5.29 11.07 14.05
C ALA A 34 5.31 11.67 12.62
N GLY A 35 4.14 11.93 12.03
CA GLY A 35 4.05 12.62 10.73
C GLY A 35 4.71 14.00 10.74
N LEU A 36 4.45 14.79 11.79
CA LEU A 36 5.09 16.10 12.00
C LEU A 36 6.59 15.99 12.24
N ALA A 37 7.05 14.96 12.95
CA ALA A 37 8.47 14.70 13.18
C ALA A 37 9.19 14.38 11.86
N THR A 38 8.59 13.58 10.99
CA THR A 38 9.10 13.29 9.65
C THR A 38 9.19 14.56 8.79
N ALA A 39 8.13 15.37 8.74
CA ALA A 39 8.15 16.65 8.04
C ALA A 39 9.24 17.59 8.59
N GLY A 40 9.37 17.66 9.91
CA GLY A 40 10.43 18.42 10.60
C GLY A 40 11.83 17.90 10.29
N ALA A 41 12.02 16.58 10.18
CA ALA A 41 13.29 15.97 9.82
C ALA A 41 13.68 16.31 8.36
N LEU A 42 12.71 16.31 7.44
CA LEU A 42 12.92 16.72 6.05
C LEU A 42 13.30 18.21 5.93
N LEU A 43 12.67 19.09 6.71
CA LEU A 43 13.06 20.50 6.81
C LEU A 43 14.48 20.67 7.39
N ARG A 44 14.92 19.78 8.27
CA ARG A 44 16.28 19.83 8.83
C ARG A 44 17.34 19.17 7.93
N ALA A 45 16.92 18.39 6.92
CA ALA A 45 17.82 17.66 6.02
C ALA A 45 18.55 18.53 4.98
N GLY A 46 18.31 19.84 4.98
CA GLY A 46 18.96 20.81 4.08
C GLY A 46 18.20 21.00 2.76
N PRO A 47 18.76 21.75 1.79
CA PRO A 47 18.01 22.32 0.66
C PRO A 47 17.30 21.27 -0.22
N LEU A 48 17.88 20.08 -0.37
CA LEU A 48 17.25 18.99 -1.11
C LEU A 48 16.02 18.41 -0.40
N GLY A 49 15.99 18.42 0.94
CA GLY A 49 14.77 18.09 1.69
C GLY A 49 13.66 19.11 1.46
N TRP A 50 14.00 20.41 1.50
CA TRP A 50 13.05 21.50 1.24
C TRP A 50 12.47 21.46 -0.15
N LEU A 51 13.32 21.30 -1.18
CA LEU A 51 12.87 21.20 -2.57
C LEU A 51 11.92 20.03 -2.78
N SER A 52 12.20 18.88 -2.16
CA SER A 52 11.31 17.72 -2.25
C SER A 52 9.96 17.95 -1.57
N LEU A 53 9.93 18.56 -0.38
CA LEU A 53 8.70 18.90 0.31
C LEU A 53 7.86 19.89 -0.49
N LEU A 54 8.50 20.92 -1.05
CA LEU A 54 7.83 21.88 -1.93
C LEU A 54 7.29 21.21 -3.18
N ALA A 55 8.05 20.30 -3.80
CA ALA A 55 7.58 19.56 -4.97
C ALA A 55 6.40 18.64 -4.65
N LEU A 56 6.40 17.97 -3.49
CA LEU A 56 5.27 17.15 -3.03
C LEU A 56 4.03 17.99 -2.73
N LEU A 57 4.19 19.12 -2.04
CA LEU A 57 3.08 20.05 -1.76
C LEU A 57 2.53 20.66 -3.05
N PHE A 58 3.41 21.04 -3.98
CA PHE A 58 3.03 21.55 -5.29
C PHE A 58 2.29 20.49 -6.10
N ASN A 59 2.78 19.24 -6.10
CA ASN A 59 2.10 18.10 -6.74
C ASN A 59 0.67 17.94 -6.21
N VAL A 60 0.50 17.94 -4.89
CA VAL A 60 -0.81 17.82 -4.24
C VAL A 60 -1.74 18.97 -4.66
N ILE A 61 -1.27 20.23 -4.57
CA ILE A 61 -2.07 21.42 -4.91
C ILE A 61 -2.49 21.39 -6.37
N VAL A 62 -1.54 21.14 -7.28
CA VAL A 62 -1.83 21.20 -8.71
C VAL A 62 -2.67 20.02 -9.18
N THR A 63 -2.47 18.82 -8.63
CA THR A 63 -3.38 17.69 -8.89
C THR A 63 -4.81 18.04 -8.49
N THR A 64 -5.01 18.57 -7.29
CA THR A 64 -6.33 19.00 -6.80
C THR A 64 -6.94 20.03 -7.73
N TYR A 65 -6.16 21.04 -8.11
CA TYR A 65 -6.61 22.09 -8.99
C TYR A 65 -7.02 21.56 -10.37
N LEU A 66 -6.22 20.68 -10.98
CA LEU A 66 -6.53 20.11 -12.29
C LEU A 66 -7.72 19.14 -12.25
N ILE A 67 -7.97 18.44 -11.15
CA ILE A 67 -9.19 17.63 -11.01
C ILE A 67 -10.43 18.54 -10.93
N LEU A 68 -10.35 19.63 -10.17
CA LEU A 68 -11.49 20.54 -9.96
C LEU A 68 -11.75 21.49 -11.14
N GLN A 69 -10.70 21.90 -11.86
CA GLN A 69 -10.75 22.94 -12.90
C GLN A 69 -10.21 22.48 -14.25
N GLY A 70 -9.90 21.18 -14.41
CA GLY A 70 -9.27 20.62 -15.61
C GLY A 70 -10.09 20.79 -16.89
N GLN A 71 -11.41 20.93 -16.76
CA GLN A 71 -12.33 21.18 -17.88
C GLN A 71 -12.05 22.51 -18.59
N ALA A 72 -11.38 23.47 -17.92
CA ALA A 72 -11.00 24.74 -18.53
C ALA A 72 -9.79 24.64 -19.48
N TYR A 73 -9.09 23.51 -19.51
CA TYR A 73 -7.90 23.29 -20.32
C TYR A 73 -8.17 22.41 -21.55
N PRO A 74 -7.40 22.57 -22.63
CA PRO A 74 -7.43 21.62 -23.75
C PRO A 74 -7.13 20.20 -23.27
N THR A 75 -7.88 19.22 -23.80
CA THR A 75 -7.67 17.81 -23.45
C THR A 75 -6.80 17.12 -24.49
N LEU A 76 -5.76 16.44 -24.00
CA LEU A 76 -4.99 15.47 -24.77
C LEU A 76 -5.71 14.13 -24.69
N ARG A 77 -5.80 13.43 -25.82
CA ARG A 77 -6.41 12.10 -25.87
C ARG A 77 -5.44 11.10 -26.48
N ALA A 78 -5.39 9.91 -25.91
CA ALA A 78 -4.56 8.83 -26.40
C ALA A 78 -5.31 7.51 -26.32
N VAL A 79 -5.21 6.71 -27.39
CA VAL A 79 -5.70 5.34 -27.41
C VAL A 79 -4.57 4.45 -26.88
N LEU A 80 -4.82 3.76 -25.76
CA LEU A 80 -3.84 2.86 -25.16
C LEU A 80 -3.92 1.46 -25.78
N TRP A 81 -5.15 0.95 -25.93
CA TRP A 81 -5.47 -0.36 -26.48
C TRP A 81 -6.77 -0.26 -27.31
N GLU A 82 -7.13 -1.32 -28.01
CA GLU A 82 -8.43 -1.38 -28.71
C GLU A 82 -9.58 -1.13 -27.71
N GLY A 83 -10.29 -0.01 -27.90
CA GLY A 83 -11.45 0.36 -27.09
C GLY A 83 -11.16 1.14 -25.80
N GLU A 84 -9.89 1.41 -25.46
CA GLU A 84 -9.51 2.15 -24.26
C GLU A 84 -8.81 3.48 -24.61
N GLU A 85 -9.55 4.57 -24.44
CA GLU A 85 -9.08 5.94 -24.67
C GLU A 85 -8.98 6.68 -23.33
N ILE A 86 -7.86 7.35 -23.10
CA ILE A 86 -7.66 8.22 -21.95
C ILE A 86 -7.70 9.69 -22.38
N ALA A 87 -8.22 10.54 -21.51
CA ALA A 87 -8.29 11.98 -21.71
C ALA A 87 -7.62 12.70 -20.54
N LEU A 88 -6.70 13.63 -20.84
CA LEU A 88 -5.89 14.31 -19.84
C LEU A 88 -5.86 15.82 -20.10
N PRO A 89 -6.08 16.69 -19.09
CA PRO A 89 -5.83 18.12 -19.22
C PRO A 89 -4.38 18.38 -19.64
N SER A 90 -4.16 19.20 -20.67
CA SER A 90 -2.83 19.38 -21.27
C SER A 90 -1.70 19.78 -20.30
N PRO A 91 -1.93 20.56 -19.21
CA PRO A 91 -0.86 20.87 -18.26
C PRO A 91 -0.41 19.66 -17.41
N ALA A 92 -1.25 18.63 -17.25
CA ALA A 92 -0.96 17.51 -16.37
C ALA A 92 0.22 16.65 -16.88
N LEU A 93 0.37 16.52 -18.21
CA LEU A 93 1.45 15.74 -18.81
C LEU A 93 2.85 16.30 -18.48
N PRO A 94 3.19 17.56 -18.79
CA PRO A 94 4.51 18.10 -18.46
C PRO A 94 4.77 18.18 -16.94
N LEU A 95 3.73 18.41 -16.13
CA LEU A 95 3.85 18.40 -14.68
C LEU A 95 4.15 17.01 -14.13
N SER A 96 3.48 15.96 -14.63
CA SER A 96 3.77 14.57 -14.25
C SER A 96 5.24 14.22 -14.54
N LEU A 97 5.74 14.60 -15.72
CA LEU A 97 7.11 14.36 -16.14
C LEU A 97 8.14 15.11 -15.28
N LEU A 98 7.80 16.31 -14.81
CA LEU A 98 8.63 17.05 -13.86
C LEU A 98 8.77 16.29 -12.54
N PHE A 99 7.66 15.81 -11.96
CA PHE A 99 7.67 15.04 -10.72
C PHE A 99 8.41 13.70 -10.89
N ILE A 100 8.19 13.01 -12.00
CA ILE A 100 8.89 11.76 -12.33
C ILE A 100 10.40 12.00 -12.49
N SER A 101 10.81 13.10 -13.13
CA SER A 101 12.24 13.47 -13.26
C SER A 101 12.91 13.69 -11.91
N LEU A 102 12.23 14.42 -11.01
CA LEU A 102 12.69 14.61 -9.64
C LEU A 102 12.81 13.25 -8.93
N GLY A 103 11.78 12.41 -9.05
CA GLY A 103 11.76 11.05 -8.54
C GLY A 103 12.97 10.23 -8.97
N TRP A 104 13.23 10.10 -10.27
CA TRP A 104 14.37 9.37 -10.79
C TRP A 104 15.71 9.91 -10.30
N ALA A 105 15.88 11.23 -10.23
CA ALA A 105 17.10 11.85 -9.72
C ALA A 105 17.38 11.47 -8.26
N TYR A 106 16.36 11.47 -7.40
CA TYR A 106 16.48 11.04 -6.01
C TYR A 106 16.75 9.55 -5.88
N VAL A 107 15.99 8.68 -6.56
CA VAL A 107 16.16 7.21 -6.45
C VAL A 107 17.53 6.77 -6.98
N LEU A 108 17.98 7.29 -8.12
CA LEU A 108 19.31 6.97 -8.69
C LEU A 108 20.44 7.37 -7.73
N CYS A 109 20.37 8.58 -7.17
CA CYS A 109 21.39 9.05 -6.23
C CYS A 109 21.34 8.28 -4.90
N GLY A 110 20.14 7.97 -4.38
CA GLY A 110 19.97 7.14 -3.19
C GLY A 110 20.52 5.73 -3.38
N ALA A 111 20.22 5.10 -4.51
CA ALA A 111 20.72 3.76 -4.83
C ALA A 111 22.25 3.73 -5.02
N ALA A 112 22.83 4.78 -5.61
CA ALA A 112 24.28 4.93 -5.73
C ALA A 112 24.98 4.99 -4.36
N LEU A 113 24.33 5.59 -3.36
CA LEU A 113 24.83 5.64 -1.98
C LEU A 113 24.71 4.30 -1.24
N VAL A 114 23.73 3.45 -1.57
CA VAL A 114 23.60 2.09 -0.99
C VAL A 114 24.73 1.19 -1.49
N GLY A 115 24.98 1.21 -2.79
CA GLY A 115 26.01 0.41 -3.42
C GLY A 115 25.65 -0.05 -4.84
N PRO A 116 26.61 -0.68 -5.54
CA PRO A 116 26.50 -0.92 -6.98
C PRO A 116 25.40 -1.92 -7.36
N TRP A 117 25.04 -2.86 -6.48
CA TRP A 117 23.95 -3.80 -6.71
C TRP A 117 22.57 -3.14 -6.63
N ALA A 118 22.33 -2.34 -5.59
CA ALA A 118 21.08 -1.58 -5.48
C ALA A 118 20.96 -0.59 -6.64
N TYR A 119 22.06 0.05 -7.03
CA TYR A 119 22.11 0.92 -8.19
C TYR A 119 21.75 0.21 -9.50
N LEU A 120 22.29 -0.99 -9.75
CA LEU A 120 21.96 -1.78 -10.94
C LEU A 120 20.44 -2.05 -11.05
N ILE A 121 19.79 -2.40 -9.94
CA ILE A 121 18.35 -2.66 -9.91
C ILE A 121 17.59 -1.39 -10.31
N ILE A 122 17.86 -0.25 -9.66
CA ILE A 122 17.19 1.01 -9.98
C ILE A 122 17.48 1.45 -11.42
N ALA A 123 18.72 1.30 -11.88
CA ALA A 123 19.11 1.60 -13.25
C ALA A 123 18.32 0.77 -14.27
N ALA A 124 18.05 -0.49 -13.99
CA ALA A 124 17.21 -1.34 -14.83
C ALA A 124 15.75 -0.84 -14.89
N TYR A 125 15.18 -0.39 -13.77
CA TYR A 125 13.83 0.19 -13.77
C TYR A 125 13.78 1.53 -14.52
N VAL A 126 14.77 2.39 -14.32
CA VAL A 126 14.90 3.67 -15.05
C VAL A 126 15.06 3.42 -16.55
N ALA A 127 15.90 2.46 -16.93
CA ALA A 127 16.13 2.11 -18.32
C ALA A 127 14.88 1.58 -19.02
N TYR A 128 14.02 0.86 -18.30
CA TYR A 128 12.79 0.31 -18.86
C TYR A 128 11.68 1.35 -18.82
N TYR A 129 11.19 1.69 -17.63
CA TYR A 129 10.04 2.57 -17.46
C TYR A 129 10.38 4.05 -17.68
N GLY A 130 11.56 4.49 -17.21
CA GLY A 130 11.97 5.89 -17.29
C GLY A 130 12.36 6.35 -18.70
N LEU A 131 12.88 5.46 -19.55
CA LEU A 131 13.24 5.77 -20.94
C LEU A 131 12.14 5.44 -21.95
N TYR A 132 11.23 4.51 -21.62
CA TYR A 132 10.09 4.19 -22.47
C TYR A 132 9.22 5.42 -22.77
N THR A 133 9.09 6.33 -21.80
CA THR A 133 8.38 7.61 -21.98
C THR A 133 8.93 8.45 -23.13
N GLY A 134 10.21 8.32 -23.48
CA GLY A 134 10.86 9.01 -24.59
C GLY A 134 11.35 8.08 -25.69
N ILE A 135 10.70 6.93 -25.90
CA ILE A 135 11.06 5.97 -26.93
C ILE A 135 11.03 6.57 -28.34
N ASN A 136 10.23 7.62 -28.56
CA ASN A 136 10.19 8.36 -29.82
C ASN A 136 11.50 9.10 -30.14
N LEU A 137 12.37 9.32 -29.16
CA LEU A 137 13.72 9.82 -29.39
C LEU A 137 14.73 8.71 -29.75
N ALA A 138 14.31 7.45 -29.81
CA ALA A 138 15.18 6.35 -30.23
C ALA A 138 15.78 6.64 -31.61
N GLY A 139 17.09 6.38 -31.78
CA GLY A 139 17.80 6.82 -32.98
C GLY A 139 18.47 8.20 -32.86
N THR A 140 18.20 8.98 -31.79
CA THR A 140 18.77 10.31 -31.60
C THR A 140 19.78 10.35 -30.45
N PHE A 141 20.64 11.38 -30.46
CA PHE A 141 21.59 11.64 -29.38
C PHE A 141 20.89 11.90 -28.03
N TRP A 142 19.68 12.50 -28.04
CA TRP A 142 18.92 12.78 -26.82
C TRP A 142 18.54 11.51 -26.06
N PHE A 143 18.31 10.39 -26.75
CA PHE A 143 18.04 9.10 -26.13
C PHE A 143 19.30 8.43 -25.57
N VAL A 144 20.48 8.72 -26.12
CA VAL A 144 21.76 8.15 -25.67
C VAL A 144 22.22 8.76 -24.35
N LEU A 145 21.86 10.01 -24.09
CA LEU A 145 22.39 10.79 -22.98
C LEU A 145 22.01 10.23 -21.59
N PRO A 146 20.74 9.86 -21.29
CA PRO A 146 20.39 9.26 -20.01
C PRO A 146 21.06 7.89 -19.74
N PRO A 147 21.09 6.90 -20.67
CA PRO A 147 21.84 5.66 -20.48
C PRO A 147 23.32 5.87 -20.17
N LEU A 148 24.01 6.78 -20.87
CA LEU A 148 25.42 7.07 -20.61
C LEU A 148 25.63 7.70 -19.24
N TRP A 149 24.73 8.59 -18.81
CA TRP A 149 24.78 9.15 -17.46
C TRP A 149 24.56 8.08 -16.39
N VAL A 150 23.59 7.18 -16.59
CA VAL A 150 23.34 6.05 -15.69
C VAL A 150 24.59 5.15 -15.59
N LEU A 151 25.30 4.91 -16.69
CA LEU A 151 26.59 4.21 -16.66
C LEU A 151 27.65 4.97 -15.84
N ALA A 152 27.79 6.27 -16.07
CA ALA A 152 28.76 7.12 -15.39
C ALA A 152 28.51 7.20 -13.87
N LEU A 153 27.26 7.37 -13.46
CA LEU A 153 26.86 7.37 -12.06
C LEU A 153 27.05 5.99 -11.42
N GLY A 154 26.77 4.90 -12.14
CA GLY A 154 27.07 3.53 -11.68
C GLY A 154 28.56 3.26 -11.49
N ALA A 155 29.40 3.76 -12.39
CA ALA A 155 30.86 3.73 -12.25
C ALA A 155 31.32 4.48 -11.00
N TRP A 156 30.73 5.65 -10.73
CA TRP A 156 31.03 6.43 -9.53
C TRP A 156 30.58 5.71 -8.25
N ALA A 157 29.38 5.11 -8.25
CA ALA A 157 28.88 4.29 -7.14
C ALA A 157 29.81 3.09 -6.86
N ALA A 158 30.26 2.40 -7.90
CA ALA A 158 31.22 1.31 -7.77
C ALA A 158 32.59 1.79 -7.25
N ALA A 159 33.09 2.95 -7.71
CA ALA A 159 34.34 3.54 -7.21
C ALA A 159 34.26 3.89 -5.72
N SER A 160 33.08 4.28 -5.21
CA SER A 160 32.87 4.52 -3.77
C SER A 160 32.77 3.26 -2.92
N SER A 161 32.50 2.09 -3.52
CA SER A 161 32.38 0.81 -2.82
C SER A 161 33.70 0.05 -2.72
N ALA A 162 34.00 -0.50 -1.54
CA ALA A 162 35.15 -1.39 -1.32
C ALA A 162 34.88 -2.86 -1.70
N SER A 163 33.68 -3.19 -2.17
CA SER A 163 33.31 -4.59 -2.46
C SER A 163 34.11 -5.16 -3.63
N ARG A 164 34.69 -6.34 -3.44
CA ARG A 164 35.35 -7.12 -4.52
C ARG A 164 34.43 -7.45 -5.68
N TRP A 165 33.12 -7.51 -5.41
CA TRP A 165 32.10 -7.89 -6.39
C TRP A 165 31.58 -6.72 -7.23
N ARG A 166 32.07 -5.49 -7.03
CA ARG A 166 31.59 -4.27 -7.72
C ARG A 166 31.72 -4.30 -9.25
N ARG A 167 32.57 -5.17 -9.81
CA ARG A 167 32.74 -5.32 -11.27
C ARG A 167 31.59 -6.05 -11.95
N ILE A 168 30.95 -7.00 -11.26
CA ILE A 168 29.81 -7.74 -11.81
C ILE A 168 28.62 -6.81 -12.13
N PRO A 169 28.14 -5.96 -11.20
CA PRO A 169 27.05 -5.05 -11.52
C PRO A 169 27.46 -4.00 -12.56
N LEU A 170 28.74 -3.60 -12.63
CA LEU A 170 29.21 -2.71 -13.71
C LEU A 170 29.19 -3.38 -15.08
N LEU A 171 29.53 -4.67 -15.18
CA LEU A 171 29.43 -5.41 -16.43
C LEU A 171 27.98 -5.49 -16.88
N ALA A 172 27.07 -5.87 -15.97
CA ALA A 172 25.64 -5.93 -16.26
C ALA A 172 25.09 -4.56 -16.69
N LEU A 173 25.49 -3.49 -16.00
CA LEU A 173 25.12 -2.12 -16.36
C LEU A 173 25.66 -1.70 -17.73
N SER A 174 26.90 -2.07 -18.05
CA SER A 174 27.52 -1.77 -19.35
C SER A 174 26.81 -2.48 -20.50
N LEU A 175 26.41 -3.74 -20.29
CA LEU A 175 25.62 -4.51 -21.25
C LEU A 175 24.22 -3.92 -21.44
N LEU A 176 23.55 -3.52 -20.35
CA LEU A 176 22.26 -2.84 -20.40
C LEU A 176 22.35 -1.53 -21.20
N VAL A 177 23.34 -0.70 -20.90
CA VAL A 177 23.53 0.59 -21.57
C VAL A 177 23.87 0.39 -23.04
N ALA A 178 24.70 -0.59 -23.39
CA ALA A 178 24.97 -0.95 -24.78
C ALA A 178 23.71 -1.40 -25.52
N LEU A 179 22.83 -2.17 -24.88
CA LEU A 179 21.57 -2.57 -25.48
C LEU A 179 20.67 -1.37 -25.84
N LEU A 180 20.68 -0.32 -25.02
CA LEU A 180 19.90 0.91 -25.21
C LEU A 180 20.53 1.88 -26.21
N THR A 181 21.87 2.01 -26.22
CA THR A 181 22.56 3.00 -27.05
C THR A 181 22.92 2.47 -28.44
N TYR A 182 23.00 1.15 -28.64
CA TYR A 182 23.47 0.56 -29.91
C TYR A 182 22.66 1.04 -31.13
N GLY A 183 21.33 0.97 -31.07
CA GLY A 183 20.47 1.48 -32.13
C GLY A 183 20.54 3.00 -32.27
N SER A 184 20.53 3.70 -31.13
CA SER A 184 20.51 5.17 -31.08
C SER A 184 21.83 5.84 -31.50
N LEU A 185 22.93 5.09 -31.49
CA LEU A 185 24.23 5.52 -32.05
C LEU A 185 24.36 5.22 -33.56
N GLY A 186 23.33 4.66 -34.20
CA GLY A 186 23.35 4.28 -35.61
C GLY A 186 24.21 3.05 -35.92
N LEU A 187 24.73 2.34 -34.90
CA LEU A 187 25.61 1.18 -35.10
C LEU A 187 24.88 -0.01 -35.75
N GLY A 188 23.57 -0.11 -35.54
CA GLY A 188 22.72 -1.11 -36.18
C GLY A 188 22.57 -0.93 -37.70
N ALA A 189 22.87 0.25 -38.25
CA ALA A 189 22.89 0.48 -39.69
C ALA A 189 24.23 0.05 -40.32
N VAL A 190 25.30 -0.01 -39.53
CA VAL A 190 26.67 -0.31 -39.99
C VAL A 190 27.00 -1.80 -39.87
N VAL A 191 26.44 -2.47 -38.85
CA VAL A 191 26.69 -3.89 -38.58
C VAL A 191 25.54 -4.75 -39.15
N PRO A 192 25.84 -5.83 -39.89
CA PRO A 192 24.80 -6.75 -40.39
C PRO A 192 23.89 -7.26 -39.28
N ALA A 193 22.59 -7.38 -39.56
CA ALA A 193 21.57 -7.76 -38.56
C ALA A 193 21.90 -9.09 -37.85
N GLU A 194 22.48 -10.05 -38.57
CA GLU A 194 22.93 -11.36 -38.04
C GLU A 194 24.03 -11.23 -36.98
N LEU A 195 24.83 -10.15 -37.03
CA LEU A 195 25.88 -9.83 -36.07
C LEU A 195 25.43 -8.82 -35.00
N GLY A 196 24.17 -8.36 -35.04
CA GLY A 196 23.67 -7.31 -34.15
C GLY A 196 23.81 -7.65 -32.66
N THR A 197 23.63 -8.92 -32.28
CA THR A 197 23.84 -9.38 -30.90
C THR A 197 25.31 -9.27 -30.48
N TRP A 198 26.23 -9.67 -31.36
CA TRP A 198 27.67 -9.55 -31.12
C TRP A 198 28.12 -8.08 -31.08
N GLY A 199 27.53 -7.22 -31.91
CA GLY A 199 27.75 -5.77 -31.88
C GLY A 199 27.36 -5.14 -30.53
N LYS A 200 26.19 -5.52 -29.98
CA LYS A 200 25.76 -5.08 -28.64
C LYS A 200 26.70 -5.58 -27.54
N LEU A 201 27.14 -6.84 -27.61
CA LEU A 201 28.11 -7.41 -26.66
C LEU A 201 29.48 -6.72 -26.74
N ALA A 202 29.97 -6.43 -27.95
CA ALA A 202 31.22 -5.72 -28.16
C ALA A 202 31.17 -4.29 -27.61
N LEU A 203 30.06 -3.56 -27.88
CA LEU A 203 29.84 -2.23 -27.31
C LEU A 203 29.76 -2.28 -25.78
N GLY A 204 29.07 -3.27 -25.21
CA GLY A 204 29.02 -3.47 -23.75
C GLY A 204 30.37 -3.81 -23.15
N GLY A 205 31.19 -4.61 -23.84
CA GLY A 205 32.59 -4.87 -23.48
C GLY A 205 33.45 -3.61 -23.51
N LEU A 206 33.26 -2.75 -24.51
CA LEU A 206 33.95 -1.46 -24.62
C LEU A 206 33.55 -0.51 -23.49
N TYR A 207 32.25 -0.36 -23.22
CA TYR A 207 31.77 0.40 -22.06
C TYR A 207 32.33 -0.15 -20.76
N PHE A 208 32.32 -1.47 -20.57
CA PHE A 208 32.88 -2.10 -19.39
C PHE A 208 34.38 -1.83 -19.25
N ALA A 209 35.16 -1.94 -20.32
CA ALA A 209 36.58 -1.61 -20.31
C ALA A 209 36.84 -0.15 -19.90
N LEU A 210 36.00 0.80 -20.36
CA LEU A 210 36.08 2.21 -19.97
C LEU A 210 35.78 2.40 -18.47
N VAL A 211 34.70 1.82 -17.95
CA VAL A 211 34.27 2.07 -16.56
C VAL A 211 34.93 1.17 -15.51
N ALA A 212 35.42 0.00 -15.90
CA ALA A 212 36.10 -0.94 -15.01
C ALA A 212 37.62 -0.69 -14.92
N ASN A 213 38.14 0.29 -15.67
CA ASN A 213 39.54 0.69 -15.62
C ASN A 213 39.94 1.07 -14.17
N PRO A 214 41.09 0.58 -13.64
CA PRO A 214 41.60 0.94 -12.32
C PRO A 214 41.63 2.45 -12.01
N TRP A 215 41.82 3.28 -13.03
CA TRP A 215 41.89 4.74 -12.89
C TRP A 215 40.52 5.36 -12.57
N VAL A 216 39.45 4.80 -13.16
CA VAL A 216 38.06 5.19 -12.93
C VAL A 216 37.58 4.63 -11.59
N LEU A 217 37.96 3.40 -11.26
CA LEU A 217 37.61 2.74 -9.98
C LEU A 217 38.48 3.16 -8.78
N LYS A 218 39.36 4.16 -8.96
CA LYS A 218 40.08 4.78 -7.84
C LYS A 218 39.06 5.36 -6.86
N LYS A 219 39.23 5.08 -5.57
CA LYS A 219 38.26 5.46 -4.53
C LYS A 219 38.01 6.97 -4.59
N ARG A 220 36.77 7.34 -4.90
CA ARG A 220 36.30 8.73 -4.96
C ARG A 220 34.99 8.83 -4.18
N PRO A 221 34.84 9.81 -3.29
CA PRO A 221 33.57 10.01 -2.60
C PRO A 221 32.49 10.42 -3.62
N LEU A 222 31.29 9.85 -3.49
CA LEU A 222 30.11 10.29 -4.24
C LEU A 222 29.71 11.69 -3.73
N LYS A 223 29.51 12.64 -4.65
CA LYS A 223 28.94 13.96 -4.30
C LYS A 223 27.43 13.92 -4.61
N PRO A 224 26.56 13.58 -3.64
CA PRO A 224 25.16 13.28 -3.92
C PRO A 224 24.40 14.46 -4.52
N ASN A 225 24.68 15.69 -4.06
CA ASN A 225 24.01 16.89 -4.59
C ASN A 225 24.32 17.13 -6.07
N LEU A 226 25.56 16.90 -6.49
CA LEU A 226 25.95 17.03 -7.90
C LEU A 226 25.33 15.90 -8.73
N ALA A 227 25.41 14.66 -8.25
CA ALA A 227 24.81 13.52 -8.92
C ALA A 227 23.29 13.70 -9.11
N TRP A 228 22.60 14.21 -8.08
CA TRP A 228 21.18 14.54 -8.15
C TRP A 228 20.90 15.65 -9.17
N GLY A 229 21.63 16.78 -9.11
CA GLY A 229 21.41 17.91 -10.01
C GLY A 229 21.65 17.56 -11.47
N VAL A 230 22.71 16.79 -11.77
CA VAL A 230 22.97 16.31 -13.13
C VAL A 230 21.90 15.30 -13.57
N SER A 231 21.49 14.38 -12.70
CA SER A 231 20.40 13.45 -13.01
C SER A 231 19.11 14.19 -13.36
N LEU A 232 18.71 15.16 -12.54
CA LEU A 232 17.50 15.96 -12.78
C LEU A 232 17.59 16.71 -14.11
N ALA A 233 18.71 17.40 -14.38
CA ALA A 233 18.89 18.14 -15.62
C ALA A 233 18.79 17.23 -16.85
N ILE A 234 19.38 16.03 -16.78
CA ILE A 234 19.38 15.06 -17.87
C ILE A 234 17.97 14.51 -18.12
N PHE A 235 17.26 14.05 -17.09
CA PHE A 235 15.90 13.52 -17.26
C PHE A 235 14.90 14.61 -17.66
N ALA A 236 15.00 15.81 -17.08
CA ALA A 236 14.15 16.94 -17.46
C ALA A 236 14.39 17.36 -18.92
N ALA A 237 15.65 17.45 -19.36
CA ALA A 237 15.98 17.74 -20.74
C ALA A 237 15.51 16.64 -21.70
N PHE A 238 15.67 15.37 -21.33
CA PHE A 238 15.20 14.23 -22.11
C PHE A 238 13.67 14.25 -22.30
N TYR A 239 12.91 14.46 -21.23
CA TYR A 239 11.45 14.54 -21.33
C TYR A 239 10.97 15.79 -22.05
N ALA A 240 11.63 16.94 -21.86
CA ALA A 240 11.33 18.15 -22.62
C ALA A 240 11.61 17.96 -24.12
N ALA A 241 12.73 17.33 -24.48
CA ALA A 241 13.04 16.99 -25.86
C ALA A 241 12.02 16.01 -26.46
N SER A 242 11.55 15.04 -25.67
CA SER A 242 10.50 14.09 -26.10
C SER A 242 9.18 14.79 -26.38
N LEU A 243 8.76 15.70 -25.49
CA LEU A 243 7.56 16.53 -25.65
C LEU A 243 7.65 17.46 -26.86
N TRP A 244 8.84 17.98 -27.18
CA TRP A 244 9.05 18.81 -28.36
C TRP A 244 8.95 17.97 -29.64
N HIS A 245 9.61 16.81 -29.66
CA HIS A 245 9.77 16.02 -30.89
C HIS A 245 8.52 15.23 -31.30
N SER A 246 7.68 14.86 -30.33
CA SER A 246 6.57 13.93 -30.55
C SER A 246 5.20 14.60 -30.45
N PRO A 247 4.18 14.10 -31.16
CA PRO A 247 2.80 14.47 -30.91
C PRO A 247 2.44 14.22 -29.43
N GLY A 248 1.72 15.16 -28.80
CA GLY A 248 1.36 15.06 -27.38
C GLY A 248 0.54 13.81 -27.03
N GLN A 249 -0.19 13.26 -28.00
CA GLN A 249 -0.98 12.02 -27.86
C GLN A 249 -0.09 10.78 -27.73
N GLU A 250 0.95 10.66 -28.57
CA GLU A 250 1.91 9.56 -28.48
C GLU A 250 2.73 9.65 -27.19
N MET A 251 3.14 10.87 -26.81
CA MET A 251 3.83 11.10 -25.54
C MET A 251 2.94 10.70 -24.37
N LEU A 252 1.64 11.07 -24.39
CA LEU A 252 0.68 10.68 -23.37
C LEU A 252 0.60 9.14 -23.27
N ALA A 253 0.44 8.44 -24.39
CA ALA A 253 0.40 6.97 -24.40
C ALA A 253 1.66 6.36 -23.77
N ASN A 254 2.85 6.81 -24.20
CA ASN A 254 4.12 6.27 -23.70
C ASN A 254 4.33 6.53 -22.20
N VAL A 255 3.99 7.74 -21.73
CA VAL A 255 4.10 8.11 -20.31
C VAL A 255 3.11 7.32 -19.47
N PHE A 256 1.88 7.19 -19.94
CA PHE A 256 0.84 6.45 -19.25
C PHE A 256 1.17 4.96 -19.14
N LEU A 257 1.61 4.32 -20.22
CA LEU A 257 2.04 2.92 -20.19
C LEU A 257 3.23 2.68 -19.25
N ALA A 258 4.20 3.59 -19.23
CA ALA A 258 5.33 3.51 -18.30
C ALA A 258 4.89 3.69 -16.83
N ALA A 259 4.00 4.65 -16.56
CA ALA A 259 3.47 4.92 -15.23
C ALA A 259 2.59 3.77 -14.74
N ASN A 260 1.69 3.27 -15.59
CA ASN A 260 0.82 2.13 -15.33
C ASN A 260 1.64 0.87 -15.02
N GLY A 261 2.70 0.62 -15.81
CA GLY A 261 3.62 -0.48 -15.55
C GLY A 261 4.29 -0.41 -14.16
N LEU A 262 4.48 0.78 -13.60
CA LEU A 262 5.05 0.99 -12.26
C LEU A 262 4.00 0.92 -11.13
N LEU A 263 2.69 0.96 -11.42
CA LEU A 263 1.60 0.90 -10.42
C LEU A 263 1.67 -0.35 -9.54
N GLY A 264 2.21 -1.44 -10.05
CA GLY A 264 2.47 -2.65 -9.28
C GLY A 264 3.33 -2.45 -8.02
N LEU A 265 4.22 -1.45 -8.02
CA LEU A 265 4.98 -1.06 -6.83
C LEU A 265 4.13 -0.28 -5.81
N MET A 266 3.03 0.32 -6.25
CA MET A 266 2.12 1.13 -5.44
C MET A 266 1.07 0.30 -4.70
N GLY A 267 0.67 -0.85 -5.26
CA GLY A 267 -0.31 -1.76 -4.63
C GLY A 267 0.05 -2.10 -3.18
N LEU A 268 1.26 -2.64 -2.95
CA LEU A 268 1.78 -2.96 -1.60
C LEU A 268 1.73 -1.80 -0.62
N PHE A 269 1.96 -0.60 -1.13
CA PHE A 269 1.95 0.62 -0.33
C PHE A 269 0.52 1.03 0.06
N TRP A 270 -0.46 0.90 -0.83
CA TRP A 270 -1.86 1.19 -0.52
C TRP A 270 -2.48 0.19 0.49
N TYR A 271 -2.07 -1.08 0.47
CA TYR A 271 -2.41 -2.02 1.55
C TYR A 271 -1.93 -1.53 2.92
N TRP A 272 -0.75 -0.92 2.98
CA TRP A 272 -0.19 -0.39 4.21
C TRP A 272 -0.97 0.81 4.75
N VAL A 273 -1.47 1.68 3.86
CA VAL A 273 -2.35 2.81 4.23
C VAL A 273 -3.62 2.31 4.93
N GLY A 274 -4.18 1.17 4.49
CA GLY A 274 -5.32 0.53 5.13
C GLY A 274 -5.09 0.16 6.60
N LEU A 275 -3.91 -0.37 6.93
CA LEU A 275 -3.53 -0.70 8.31
C LEU A 275 -3.51 0.55 9.21
N ASP A 276 -2.98 1.68 8.73
CA ASP A 276 -2.89 2.89 9.55
C ASP A 276 -4.23 3.64 9.68
N LEU A 277 -5.10 3.56 8.67
CA LEU A 277 -6.50 4.00 8.79
C LEU A 277 -7.21 3.27 9.93
N PHE A 278 -6.96 1.97 10.08
CA PHE A 278 -7.54 1.18 11.15
C PHE A 278 -6.97 1.55 12.54
N ASN A 279 -5.65 1.78 12.64
CA ASN A 279 -5.04 2.31 13.87
C ASN A 279 -5.61 3.68 14.25
N SER A 280 -5.81 4.56 13.26
CA SER A 280 -6.41 5.88 13.47
C SER A 280 -7.87 5.76 13.93
N ALA A 281 -8.65 4.81 13.37
CA ALA A 281 -10.01 4.53 13.82
C ALA A 281 -10.04 4.00 15.27
N ARG A 282 -9.07 3.16 15.64
CA ARG A 282 -8.88 2.72 17.04
C ARG A 282 -8.56 3.90 17.95
N ASP A 283 -7.66 4.81 17.56
CA ASP A 283 -7.30 5.99 18.36
C ASP A 283 -8.53 6.90 18.58
N VAL A 284 -9.34 7.12 17.55
CA VAL A 284 -10.61 7.85 17.67
C VAL A 284 -11.56 7.13 18.61
N ALA A 285 -11.70 5.80 18.49
CA ALA A 285 -12.53 5.01 19.39
C ALA A 285 -12.03 5.09 20.85
N GLU A 286 -10.72 4.97 21.10
CA GLU A 286 -10.09 5.11 22.42
C GLU A 286 -10.31 6.52 23.02
N TRP A 287 -10.20 7.57 22.20
CA TRP A 287 -10.51 8.93 22.63
C TRP A 287 -11.98 9.10 23.00
N LEU A 288 -12.88 8.55 22.18
CA LEU A 288 -14.32 8.62 22.40
C LEU A 288 -14.71 7.86 23.68
N VAL A 289 -14.11 6.68 23.88
CA VAL A 289 -14.16 5.88 25.12
C VAL A 289 -13.69 6.70 26.33
N GLY A 290 -12.51 7.32 26.25
CA GLY A 290 -11.94 8.12 27.33
C GLY A 290 -12.79 9.34 27.67
N THR A 291 -13.37 9.98 26.66
CA THR A 291 -14.29 11.12 26.82
C THR A 291 -15.60 10.70 27.47
N VAL A 292 -16.16 9.54 27.10
CA VAL A 292 -17.36 8.99 27.74
C VAL A 292 -17.06 8.62 29.20
N GLN A 293 -15.88 8.05 29.50
CA GLN A 293 -15.47 7.72 30.87
C GLN A 293 -15.27 8.96 31.76
N SER A 294 -14.84 10.09 31.21
CA SER A 294 -14.69 11.35 31.98
C SER A 294 -16.02 12.04 32.23
N LEU A 295 -17.01 11.83 31.36
CA LEU A 295 -18.36 12.42 31.46
C LEU A 295 -19.35 11.57 32.27
N VAL A 296 -19.14 10.25 32.36
CA VAL A 296 -20.10 9.30 32.93
C VAL A 296 -19.56 8.62 34.19
N PRO A 297 -20.28 8.65 35.32
CA PRO A 297 -19.93 7.88 36.51
C PRO A 297 -19.80 6.37 36.22
N ARG A 298 -18.75 5.70 36.72
CA ARG A 298 -18.51 4.24 36.54
C ARG A 298 -19.73 3.36 36.83
N ARG A 299 -20.64 3.78 37.72
CA ARG A 299 -21.87 3.04 38.06
C ARG A 299 -22.93 3.04 36.95
N THR A 300 -22.95 4.04 36.07
CA THR A 300 -23.95 4.19 35.00
C THR A 300 -23.41 3.84 33.62
N VAL A 301 -22.09 3.66 33.46
CA VAL A 301 -21.44 3.33 32.18
C VAL A 301 -22.09 2.11 31.51
N ALA A 302 -22.29 1.01 32.24
CA ALA A 302 -22.90 -0.19 31.67
C ALA A 302 -24.31 0.09 31.12
N THR A 303 -25.15 0.78 31.90
CA THR A 303 -26.50 1.15 31.49
C THR A 303 -26.51 2.04 30.24
N ILE A 304 -25.61 3.02 30.18
CA ILE A 304 -25.51 3.93 29.03
C ILE A 304 -25.03 3.19 27.78
N VAL A 305 -24.02 2.32 27.89
CA VAL A 305 -23.51 1.56 26.74
C VAL A 305 -24.59 0.63 26.17
N PHE A 306 -25.30 -0.13 27.03
CA PHE A 306 -26.40 -0.97 26.57
C PHE A 306 -27.56 -0.16 26.00
N PHE A 307 -27.86 1.01 26.57
CA PHE A 307 -28.87 1.91 26.03
C PHE A 307 -28.47 2.45 24.65
N LEU A 308 -27.21 2.84 24.45
CA LEU A 308 -26.69 3.29 23.15
C LEU A 308 -26.79 2.18 22.10
N TRP A 309 -26.38 0.95 22.42
CA TRP A 309 -26.57 -0.18 21.51
C TRP A 309 -28.05 -0.43 21.20
N PHE A 310 -28.93 -0.37 22.20
CA PHE A 310 -30.37 -0.53 21.98
C PHE A 310 -30.95 0.55 21.05
N VAL A 311 -30.61 1.82 21.29
CA VAL A 311 -31.02 2.94 20.43
C VAL A 311 -30.45 2.78 19.02
N TRP A 312 -29.18 2.41 18.89
CA TRP A 312 -28.54 2.19 17.59
C TRP A 312 -29.16 1.04 16.81
N ILE A 313 -29.50 -0.08 17.47
CA ILE A 313 -30.25 -1.21 16.89
C ILE A 313 -31.62 -0.76 16.39
N LEU A 314 -32.34 0.09 17.14
CA LEU A 314 -33.63 0.63 16.70
C LEU A 314 -33.49 1.57 15.49
N VAL A 315 -32.49 2.45 15.50
CA VAL A 315 -32.22 3.39 14.41
C VAL A 315 -31.84 2.63 13.13
N THR A 316 -30.88 1.72 13.22
CA THR A 316 -30.46 0.89 12.08
C THR A 316 -31.63 0.08 11.55
N HIS A 317 -32.40 -0.58 12.42
CA HIS A 317 -33.57 -1.35 12.00
C HIS A 317 -34.60 -0.51 11.25
N PHE A 318 -34.92 0.68 11.76
CA PHE A 318 -35.88 1.59 11.13
C PHE A 318 -35.39 2.12 9.77
N LEU A 319 -34.09 2.37 9.63
CA LEU A 319 -33.51 2.91 8.41
C LEU A 319 -33.35 1.86 7.31
N THR A 320 -33.21 0.58 7.65
CA THR A 320 -32.93 -0.49 6.67
C THR A 320 -34.10 -1.41 6.41
N PHE A 321 -34.93 -1.68 7.41
CA PHE A 321 -36.10 -2.54 7.27
C PHE A 321 -37.37 -1.71 7.25
N THR A 322 -38.35 -2.17 6.46
CA THR A 322 -39.68 -1.57 6.46
C THR A 322 -40.29 -1.60 7.87
N PRO A 323 -40.72 -0.45 8.41
CA PRO A 323 -41.35 -0.40 9.72
C PRO A 323 -42.64 -1.24 9.72
N PRO A 324 -43.02 -1.84 10.86
CA PRO A 324 -44.28 -2.57 10.98
C PRO A 324 -45.47 -1.69 10.55
N LEU A 325 -46.44 -2.26 9.83
CA LEU A 325 -47.63 -1.56 9.32
C LEU A 325 -48.31 -0.62 10.34
N PRO A 326 -48.47 -0.97 11.64
CA PRO A 326 -49.07 -0.06 12.62
C PRO A 326 -48.22 1.19 12.90
N LEU A 327 -46.90 1.04 12.93
CA LEU A 327 -45.96 2.14 13.15
C LEU A 327 -45.87 3.01 11.89
N ALA A 328 -45.86 2.41 10.71
CA ALA A 328 -45.91 3.13 9.44
C ALA A 328 -47.21 3.94 9.31
N GLY A 329 -48.36 3.37 9.71
CA GLY A 329 -49.64 4.06 9.75
C GLY A 329 -49.68 5.23 10.74
N PHE A 330 -49.11 5.04 11.94
CA PHE A 330 -48.99 6.11 12.93
C PHE A 330 -48.07 7.25 12.45
N LEU A 331 -46.88 6.93 11.93
CA LEU A 331 -45.93 7.91 11.41
C LEU A 331 -46.50 8.63 10.18
N GLY A 332 -47.21 7.91 9.30
CA GLY A 332 -47.86 8.48 8.11
C GLY A 332 -48.95 9.50 8.42
N ALA A 333 -49.54 9.45 9.63
CA ALA A 333 -50.54 10.41 10.08
C ALA A 333 -49.97 11.81 10.36
N TYR A 334 -48.64 11.95 10.49
CA TYR A 334 -47.98 13.21 10.80
C TYR A 334 -46.94 13.60 9.73
N ASP A 335 -46.81 14.88 9.41
CA ASP A 335 -45.88 15.34 8.36
C ASP A 335 -44.41 15.04 8.69
N TRP A 336 -44.01 15.19 9.97
CA TRP A 336 -42.67 14.80 10.43
C TRP A 336 -42.44 13.28 10.36
N GLY A 337 -43.49 12.49 10.53
CA GLY A 337 -43.43 11.03 10.45
C GLY A 337 -43.36 10.54 9.00
N ARG A 338 -44.03 11.22 8.06
CA ARG A 338 -43.84 10.99 6.62
C ARG A 338 -42.41 11.29 6.20
N ALA A 339 -41.83 12.40 6.64
CA ALA A 339 -40.43 12.73 6.35
C ALA A 339 -39.47 11.64 6.86
N LEU A 340 -39.71 11.08 8.05
CA LEU A 340 -38.95 9.94 8.58
C LEU A 340 -39.11 8.67 7.75
N LEU A 341 -40.29 8.40 7.19
CA LEU A 341 -40.54 7.25 6.31
C LEU A 341 -39.89 7.39 4.93
N TYR A 342 -39.71 8.63 4.44
CA TYR A 342 -38.99 8.91 3.18
C TYR A 342 -37.46 8.95 3.36
N LEU A 343 -36.97 9.21 4.57
CA LEU A 343 -35.54 9.33 4.84
C LEU A 343 -34.68 8.16 4.29
N PRO A 344 -35.05 6.88 4.45
CA PRO A 344 -34.28 5.78 3.88
C PRO A 344 -34.08 5.87 2.37
N SER A 345 -35.08 6.39 1.63
CA SER A 345 -35.00 6.50 0.16
C SER A 345 -34.06 7.60 -0.34
N GLU A 346 -33.71 8.56 0.52
CA GLU A 346 -32.73 9.62 0.20
C GLU A 346 -31.30 9.27 0.62
N LEU A 347 -31.12 8.21 1.41
CA LEU A 347 -29.79 7.80 1.87
C LEU A 347 -29.04 7.04 0.77
N PRO A 348 -27.71 7.20 0.68
CA PRO A 348 -26.88 6.41 -0.24
C PRO A 348 -27.02 4.91 0.05
N MET A 349 -27.13 4.08 -1.00
CA MET A 349 -27.22 2.62 -0.88
C MET A 349 -26.07 2.01 -0.06
N ALA A 350 -24.88 2.61 -0.16
CA ALA A 350 -23.71 2.23 0.63
C ALA A 350 -23.96 2.36 2.15
N LEU A 351 -24.62 3.44 2.57
CA LEU A 351 -24.92 3.67 3.98
C LEU A 351 -26.03 2.72 4.45
N LEU A 352 -27.07 2.50 3.63
CA LEU A 352 -28.14 1.54 3.96
C LEU A 352 -27.61 0.13 4.15
N SER A 353 -26.75 -0.34 3.24
CA SER A 353 -26.14 -1.67 3.34
C SER A 353 -25.23 -1.76 4.56
N ALA A 354 -24.47 -0.72 4.87
CA ALA A 354 -23.64 -0.69 6.08
C ALA A 354 -24.48 -0.78 7.36
N LEU A 355 -25.58 -0.03 7.45
CA LEU A 355 -26.51 -0.06 8.58
C LEU A 355 -27.16 -1.45 8.73
N GLU A 356 -27.43 -2.16 7.63
CA GLU A 356 -28.05 -3.49 7.66
C GLU A 356 -27.10 -4.53 8.25
N TYR A 357 -25.84 -4.56 7.79
CA TYR A 357 -24.85 -5.49 8.32
C TYR A 357 -24.43 -5.12 9.75
N ASP A 358 -24.34 -3.82 10.05
CA ASP A 358 -24.00 -3.34 11.39
C ASP A 358 -25.11 -3.60 12.42
N PHE A 359 -26.38 -3.65 11.98
CA PHE A 359 -27.50 -4.10 12.83
C PHE A 359 -27.24 -5.51 13.38
N TYR A 360 -26.91 -6.48 12.51
CA TYR A 360 -26.61 -7.84 12.95
C TYR A 360 -25.36 -7.90 13.82
N LEU A 361 -24.31 -7.18 13.44
CA LEU A 361 -23.05 -7.15 14.19
C LEU A 361 -23.23 -6.56 15.60
N THR A 362 -23.92 -5.42 15.71
CA THR A 362 -24.21 -4.75 16.98
C THR A 362 -25.04 -5.64 17.89
N ILE A 363 -26.02 -6.37 17.36
CA ILE A 363 -26.80 -7.35 18.15
C ILE A 363 -25.88 -8.43 18.73
N VAL A 364 -24.99 -9.00 17.92
CA VAL A 364 -24.06 -10.05 18.37
C VAL A 364 -23.11 -9.51 19.45
N ILE A 365 -22.50 -8.33 19.22
CA ILE A 365 -21.60 -7.69 20.19
C ILE A 365 -22.35 -7.40 21.49
N ALA A 366 -23.53 -6.80 21.41
CA ALA A 366 -24.35 -6.45 22.58
C ALA A 366 -24.78 -7.71 23.36
N PHE A 367 -25.15 -8.79 22.67
CA PHE A 367 -25.53 -10.05 23.29
C PHE A 367 -24.34 -10.70 24.01
N VAL A 368 -23.18 -10.81 23.35
CA VAL A 368 -21.95 -11.35 23.95
C VAL A 368 -21.53 -10.51 25.16
N ALA A 369 -21.57 -9.18 25.03
CA ALA A 369 -21.26 -8.26 26.13
C ALA A 369 -22.23 -8.44 27.31
N PHE A 370 -23.53 -8.61 27.05
CA PHE A 370 -24.53 -8.86 28.08
C PHE A 370 -24.29 -10.16 28.83
N VAL A 371 -24.01 -11.26 28.11
CA VAL A 371 -23.68 -12.56 28.72
C VAL A 371 -22.42 -12.45 29.58
N LEU A 372 -21.34 -11.86 29.06
CA LEU A 372 -20.08 -11.72 29.79
C LEU A 372 -20.20 -10.78 31.01
N TRP A 373 -21.01 -9.72 30.89
CA TRP A 373 -21.32 -8.82 32.00
C TRP A 373 -22.13 -9.53 33.08
N ARG A 374 -23.15 -10.33 32.71
CA ARG A 374 -23.95 -11.15 33.64
C ARG A 374 -23.10 -12.17 34.39
N VAL A 375 -22.13 -12.79 33.72
CA VAL A 375 -21.18 -13.75 34.32
C VAL A 375 -20.05 -13.05 35.10
N LYS A 376 -20.12 -11.71 35.26
CA LYS A 376 -19.12 -10.87 35.95
C LYS A 376 -17.69 -11.03 35.41
N ARG A 377 -17.55 -11.44 34.15
CA ARG A 377 -16.26 -11.59 33.47
C ARG A 377 -15.88 -10.36 32.63
N LEU A 378 -16.75 -9.36 32.58
CA LEU A 378 -16.55 -8.15 31.80
C LEU A 378 -16.41 -6.93 32.72
N SER A 379 -15.27 -6.23 32.66
CA SER A 379 -15.07 -4.98 33.39
C SER A 379 -15.79 -3.82 32.69
N PRO A 380 -16.11 -2.72 33.39
CA PRO A 380 -16.66 -1.52 32.77
C PRO A 380 -15.76 -0.97 31.65
N GLU A 381 -14.45 -1.06 31.81
CA GLU A 381 -13.47 -0.63 30.82
C GLU A 381 -13.55 -1.50 29.54
N SER A 382 -13.69 -2.82 29.69
CA SER A 382 -13.92 -3.73 28.56
C SER A 382 -15.27 -3.48 27.86
N LEU A 383 -16.28 -3.01 28.59
CA LEU A 383 -17.60 -2.68 28.05
C LEU A 383 -17.55 -1.44 27.14
N VAL A 384 -16.84 -0.39 27.57
CA VAL A 384 -16.64 0.79 26.72
C VAL A 384 -15.71 0.47 25.54
N TRP A 385 -14.71 -0.39 25.73
CA TRP A 385 -13.89 -0.87 24.61
C TRP A 385 -14.72 -1.60 23.55
N LEU A 386 -15.66 -2.46 23.95
CA LEU A 386 -16.58 -3.12 23.01
C LEU A 386 -17.49 -2.13 22.27
N LEU A 387 -17.91 -1.04 22.93
CA LEU A 387 -18.64 0.03 22.26
C LEU A 387 -17.77 0.71 21.19
N GLY A 388 -16.51 1.02 21.53
CA GLY A 388 -15.53 1.54 20.57
C GLY A 388 -15.31 0.60 19.39
N LEU A 389 -15.23 -0.72 19.64
CA LEU A 389 -15.12 -1.74 18.60
C LEU A 389 -16.35 -1.77 17.68
N SER A 390 -17.57 -1.67 18.22
CA SER A 390 -18.78 -1.62 17.41
C SER A 390 -18.83 -0.39 16.51
N LEU A 391 -18.43 0.79 17.01
CA LEU A 391 -18.34 2.01 16.22
C LEU A 391 -17.30 1.89 15.10
N ALA A 392 -16.12 1.36 15.42
CA ALA A 392 -15.07 1.14 14.42
C ALA A 392 -15.54 0.16 13.33
N ALA A 393 -16.28 -0.88 13.70
CA ALA A 393 -16.84 -1.84 12.76
C ALA A 393 -17.90 -1.22 11.83
N PHE A 394 -18.79 -0.37 12.35
CA PHE A 394 -19.74 0.39 11.51
C PHE A 394 -19.02 1.23 10.45
N PHE A 395 -18.00 2.00 10.82
CA PHE A 395 -17.25 2.80 9.86
C PHE A 395 -16.50 1.95 8.84
N ALA A 396 -15.99 0.78 9.25
CA ALA A 396 -15.36 -0.17 8.34
C ALA A 396 -16.38 -0.74 7.33
N LEU A 397 -17.58 -1.11 7.78
CA LEU A 397 -18.68 -1.55 6.92
C LEU A 397 -19.14 -0.46 5.96
N TRP A 398 -19.28 0.77 6.44
CA TRP A 398 -19.68 1.89 5.59
C TRP A 398 -18.64 2.20 4.50
N SER A 399 -17.36 2.21 4.87
CA SER A 399 -16.27 2.33 3.89
C SER A 399 -16.28 1.18 2.88
N TYR A 400 -16.46 -0.06 3.36
CA TYR A 400 -16.57 -1.26 2.52
C TYR A 400 -17.67 -1.13 1.47
N PHE A 401 -18.91 -0.81 1.89
CA PHE A 401 -20.03 -0.71 0.96
C PHE A 401 -19.90 0.49 0.01
N ASN A 402 -19.30 1.59 0.47
CA ASN A 402 -19.03 2.74 -0.40
C ASN A 402 -18.08 2.35 -1.54
N SER A 403 -17.01 1.63 -1.24
CA SER A 403 -16.10 1.09 -2.26
C SER A 403 -16.80 0.03 -3.13
N PHE A 404 -17.60 -0.87 -2.55
CA PHE A 404 -18.32 -1.91 -3.29
C PHE A 404 -19.26 -1.32 -4.35
N PHE A 405 -20.12 -0.36 -3.97
CA PHE A 405 -21.05 0.25 -4.92
C PHE A 405 -20.37 1.18 -5.92
N ALA A 406 -19.24 1.81 -5.55
CA ALA A 406 -18.43 2.57 -6.49
C ALA A 406 -17.86 1.66 -7.59
N ILE A 407 -17.31 0.50 -7.22
CA ILE A 407 -16.72 -0.47 -8.14
C ILE A 407 -17.81 -1.13 -9.02
N ALA A 408 -18.94 -1.53 -8.44
CA ALA A 408 -20.04 -2.18 -9.16
C ALA A 408 -20.78 -1.25 -10.14
N SER A 409 -20.51 0.06 -10.10
CA SER A 409 -21.16 1.05 -10.97
C SER A 409 -20.50 1.22 -12.36
N GLU A 410 -19.68 0.23 -12.79
CA GLU A 410 -19.04 0.14 -14.11
C GLU A 410 -19.94 0.74 -15.20
N GLY A 411 -19.54 1.92 -15.71
CA GLY A 411 -20.25 2.63 -16.77
C GLY A 411 -20.82 4.00 -16.41
N ARG A 412 -20.80 4.43 -15.14
CA ARG A 412 -21.02 5.86 -14.82
C ARG A 412 -19.67 6.53 -14.55
N ASN A 413 -19.40 7.61 -15.27
CA ASN A 413 -18.38 8.61 -14.91
C ASN A 413 -18.71 9.17 -13.53
N VAL A 414 -18.41 8.43 -12.47
CA VAL A 414 -18.33 8.96 -11.12
C VAL A 414 -17.03 9.72 -11.12
N GLY A 415 -17.06 10.97 -11.61
CA GLY A 415 -15.88 11.83 -11.57
C GLY A 415 -15.32 11.80 -10.15
N ALA A 416 -13.99 11.66 -10.05
CA ALA A 416 -13.27 11.51 -8.78
C ALA A 416 -13.98 12.30 -7.68
N GLY A 417 -14.66 11.60 -6.78
CA GLY A 417 -15.33 12.25 -5.68
C GLY A 417 -14.31 13.06 -4.87
N LEU A 418 -14.79 14.00 -4.06
CA LEU A 418 -13.94 14.72 -3.10
C LEU A 418 -13.06 13.75 -2.27
N TRP A 419 -13.52 12.51 -2.09
CA TRP A 419 -12.88 11.48 -1.27
C TRP A 419 -11.56 10.92 -1.84
N PRO A 420 -11.47 10.36 -3.07
CA PRO A 420 -10.17 10.03 -3.71
C PRO A 420 -9.17 11.20 -3.70
N VAL A 421 -9.66 12.42 -3.92
CA VAL A 421 -8.84 13.63 -3.85
C VAL A 421 -8.34 13.87 -2.43
N ILE A 422 -9.19 13.80 -1.39
CA ILE A 422 -8.76 13.93 0.02
C ILE A 422 -7.79 12.82 0.42
N VAL A 423 -8.04 11.58 0.01
CA VAL A 423 -7.15 10.43 0.25
C VAL A 423 -5.80 10.65 -0.43
N TYR A 424 -5.76 11.19 -1.63
CA TYR A 424 -4.53 11.51 -2.34
C TYR A 424 -3.78 12.73 -1.74
N VAL A 425 -4.50 13.83 -1.54
CA VAL A 425 -4.01 15.16 -1.13
C VAL A 425 -3.57 15.19 0.33
N GLY A 426 -4.33 14.54 1.20
CA GLY A 426 -4.12 14.56 2.65
C GLY A 426 -3.80 13.19 3.24
N GLY A 427 -4.32 12.10 2.68
CA GLY A 427 -4.13 10.75 3.21
C GLY A 427 -2.76 10.17 2.86
N MET A 428 -2.47 9.96 1.58
CA MET A 428 -1.41 9.08 1.12
C MET A 428 -0.01 9.50 1.60
N PHE A 429 0.39 10.75 1.31
CA PHE A 429 1.70 11.26 1.72
C PHE A 429 1.82 11.41 3.23
N TRP A 430 0.75 11.84 3.89
CA TRP A 430 0.74 12.01 5.33
C TRP A 430 0.85 10.68 6.06
N GLN A 431 0.11 9.67 5.62
CA GLN A 431 0.17 8.31 6.14
C GLN A 431 1.59 7.74 6.02
N ILE A 432 2.27 8.00 4.89
CA ILE A 432 3.70 7.66 4.75
C ILE A 432 4.54 8.39 5.79
N PHE A 433 4.31 9.68 6.00
CA PHE A 433 5.08 10.46 6.97
C PHE A 433 4.91 9.93 8.40
N LYS A 434 3.71 9.47 8.77
CA LYS A 434 3.42 8.92 10.10
C LYS A 434 4.18 7.63 10.42
N VAL A 435 4.44 6.80 9.41
CA VAL A 435 5.16 5.52 9.59
C VAL A 435 6.67 5.61 9.30
N SER A 436 7.14 6.79 8.85
CA SER A 436 8.53 7.02 8.47
C SER A 436 9.47 7.71 9.47
N PRO A 437 9.09 8.07 10.72
CA PRO A 437 10.04 8.67 11.65
C PRO A 437 11.22 7.76 11.91
N ASP A 438 10.98 6.46 12.13
CA ASP A 438 12.03 5.46 12.39
C ASP A 438 12.84 5.10 11.14
N LEU A 439 12.27 5.29 9.94
CA LEU A 439 12.98 5.14 8.67
C LEU A 439 14.02 6.25 8.47
N LEU A 440 13.75 7.44 9.01
CA LEU A 440 14.60 8.63 8.93
C LEU A 440 15.42 8.88 10.22
N ALA A 441 15.03 8.31 11.36
CA ALA A 441 15.78 8.37 12.60
C ALA A 441 16.87 7.28 12.59
N ASP A 442 18.08 7.67 12.96
CA ASP A 442 19.18 6.74 13.19
C ASP A 442 19.38 6.64 14.72
N GLU A 443 19.26 5.44 15.30
CA GLU A 443 19.36 5.23 16.76
C GLU A 443 20.71 5.68 17.35
N SER A 444 21.73 5.89 16.52
CA SER A 444 23.07 6.33 16.95
C SER A 444 23.48 7.74 16.50
N SER A 445 22.70 8.44 15.66
CA SER A 445 23.08 9.77 15.20
C SER A 445 21.88 10.65 14.91
N SER A 446 21.95 11.91 15.33
CA SER A 446 20.89 12.92 15.23
C SER A 446 20.53 13.34 13.79
N PHE A 447 20.92 12.58 12.76
CA PHE A 447 20.69 12.87 11.35
C PHE A 447 20.28 11.63 10.55
N PRO A 448 19.28 11.73 9.64
CA PRO A 448 18.98 10.67 8.69
C PRO A 448 20.20 10.35 7.82
N SER A 449 20.50 9.06 7.64
CA SER A 449 21.47 8.67 6.62
C SER A 449 20.97 9.19 5.25
N LYS A 450 21.79 10.00 4.56
CA LYS A 450 21.43 10.62 3.27
C LYS A 450 20.89 9.60 2.26
N THR A 451 21.35 8.35 2.35
CA THR A 451 20.89 7.22 1.55
C THR A 451 19.39 6.94 1.69
N ARG A 452 18.90 6.74 2.93
CA ARG A 452 17.49 6.44 3.20
C ARG A 452 16.59 7.61 2.80
N LEU A 453 17.04 8.83 3.12
CA LEU A 453 16.36 10.05 2.75
C LEU A 453 16.12 10.15 1.23
N PHE A 454 17.16 9.93 0.43
CA PHE A 454 17.04 10.04 -1.03
C PHE A 454 16.13 8.97 -1.63
N LEU A 455 16.25 7.71 -1.20
CA LEU A 455 15.37 6.65 -1.67
C LEU A 455 13.91 6.94 -1.31
N PHE A 456 13.68 7.38 -0.07
CA PHE A 456 12.35 7.75 0.43
C PHE A 456 11.73 8.89 -0.39
N LEU A 457 12.46 10.00 -0.56
CA LEU A 457 11.99 11.14 -1.34
C LEU A 457 11.75 10.80 -2.81
N GLY A 458 12.65 10.01 -3.41
CA GLY A 458 12.51 9.58 -4.78
C GLY A 458 11.29 8.70 -5.01
N PHE A 459 11.03 7.76 -4.10
CA PHE A 459 9.81 6.95 -4.11
C PHE A 459 8.56 7.83 -4.03
N LEU A 460 8.52 8.78 -3.11
CA LEU A 460 7.37 9.69 -2.96
C LEU A 460 7.12 10.56 -4.19
N LEU A 461 8.16 11.06 -4.83
CA LEU A 461 8.02 11.92 -6.00
C LEU A 461 7.62 11.13 -7.26
N LEU A 462 8.10 9.89 -7.42
CA LEU A 462 7.60 8.97 -8.44
C LEU A 462 6.12 8.65 -8.21
N LEU A 463 5.75 8.33 -6.96
CA LEU A 463 4.38 8.06 -6.54
C LEU A 463 3.47 9.25 -6.86
N GLY A 464 3.89 10.47 -6.53
CA GLY A 464 3.16 11.70 -6.82
C GLY A 464 3.07 12.01 -8.31
N GLY A 465 4.12 11.72 -9.09
CA GLY A 465 4.10 11.90 -10.54
C GLY A 465 3.12 10.96 -11.24
N ILE A 466 3.15 9.67 -10.89
CA ILE A 466 2.24 8.65 -11.42
C ILE A 466 0.79 8.98 -11.02
N SER A 467 0.55 9.22 -9.75
CA SER A 467 -0.80 9.51 -9.26
C SER A 467 -1.36 10.82 -9.81
N HIS A 468 -0.52 11.85 -10.02
CA HIS A 468 -0.94 13.09 -10.69
C HIS A 468 -1.44 12.82 -12.10
N LEU A 469 -0.74 11.97 -12.87
CA LEU A 469 -1.12 11.60 -14.22
C LEU A 469 -2.44 10.82 -14.23
N GLU A 470 -2.53 9.76 -13.43
CA GLU A 470 -3.66 8.83 -13.38
C GLU A 470 -4.96 9.51 -12.88
N LEU A 471 -4.87 10.31 -11.81
CA LEU A 471 -6.03 11.04 -11.28
C LEU A 471 -6.46 12.19 -12.18
N SER A 472 -5.52 12.87 -12.83
CA SER A 472 -5.87 13.92 -13.80
C SER A 472 -6.50 13.34 -15.07
N ALA A 473 -6.19 12.08 -15.40
CA ALA A 473 -6.81 11.35 -16.49
C ALA A 473 -8.21 10.80 -16.13
N GLY A 474 -8.57 10.78 -14.84
CA GLY A 474 -9.77 10.12 -14.34
C GLY A 474 -9.76 8.62 -14.64
N TYR A 475 -8.59 7.98 -14.57
CA TYR A 475 -8.45 6.58 -14.97
C TYR A 475 -9.20 5.65 -14.01
N PRO A 476 -10.28 4.97 -14.48
CA PRO A 476 -11.19 4.27 -13.57
C PRO A 476 -10.51 3.17 -12.75
N GLN A 477 -9.60 2.42 -13.36
CA GLN A 477 -8.90 1.33 -12.67
C GLN A 477 -8.00 1.87 -11.55
N PHE A 478 -7.33 3.01 -11.75
CA PHE A 478 -6.52 3.62 -10.69
C PHE A 478 -7.39 4.12 -9.52
N GLU A 479 -8.55 4.72 -9.81
CA GLU A 479 -9.48 5.15 -8.76
C GLU A 479 -10.07 3.98 -7.98
N GLN A 480 -10.38 2.88 -8.67
CA GLN A 480 -10.81 1.62 -8.05
C GLN A 480 -9.72 1.06 -7.14
N GLU A 481 -8.47 0.96 -7.61
CA GLU A 481 -7.34 0.47 -6.83
C GLU A 481 -7.03 1.38 -5.63
N LEU A 482 -7.14 2.71 -5.78
CA LEU A 482 -6.96 3.68 -4.69
C LEU A 482 -8.02 3.53 -3.59
N SER A 483 -9.21 3.04 -3.95
CA SER A 483 -10.34 2.83 -3.03
C SER A 483 -10.35 1.41 -2.43
N LEU A 484 -9.96 0.40 -3.23
CA LEU A 484 -10.01 -1.02 -2.89
C LEU A 484 -8.79 -1.45 -2.07
N ASN A 485 -7.58 -1.02 -2.42
CA ASN A 485 -6.37 -1.47 -1.71
C ASN A 485 -6.32 -1.05 -0.23
N PRO A 486 -6.74 0.18 0.16
CA PRO A 486 -6.84 0.51 1.59
C PRO A 486 -7.86 -0.38 2.32
N LEU A 487 -9.00 -0.70 1.69
CA LEU A 487 -10.00 -1.61 2.24
C LEU A 487 -9.42 -3.01 2.42
N LEU A 488 -8.73 -3.53 1.42
CA LEU A 488 -8.05 -4.81 1.53
C LEU A 488 -6.93 -4.78 2.58
N GLY A 489 -6.22 -3.66 2.72
CA GLY A 489 -5.27 -3.42 3.80
C GLY A 489 -5.91 -3.54 5.19
N VAL A 490 -7.11 -2.99 5.38
CA VAL A 490 -7.89 -3.17 6.61
C VAL A 490 -8.22 -4.65 6.84
N LEU A 491 -8.68 -5.35 5.81
CA LEU A 491 -9.10 -6.75 5.92
C LEU A 491 -7.92 -7.71 6.19
N TYR A 492 -6.81 -7.56 5.46
CA TYR A 492 -5.69 -8.50 5.50
C TYR A 492 -4.62 -8.15 6.52
N LEU A 493 -4.45 -6.87 6.87
CA LEU A 493 -3.42 -6.42 7.81
C LEU A 493 -4.06 -5.86 9.09
N GLY A 494 -5.08 -5.02 8.96
CA GLY A 494 -5.73 -4.34 10.10
C GLY A 494 -6.39 -5.29 11.10
N LEU A 495 -7.32 -6.13 10.65
CA LEU A 495 -8.02 -7.09 11.50
C LEU A 495 -7.06 -8.07 12.21
N PRO A 496 -6.11 -8.71 11.51
CA PRO A 496 -5.10 -9.57 12.14
C PRO A 496 -4.20 -8.82 13.13
N TYR A 497 -3.80 -7.59 12.81
CA TYR A 497 -3.01 -6.77 13.73
C TYR A 497 -3.77 -6.40 15.01
N LEU A 498 -5.08 -6.14 14.91
CA LEU A 498 -5.92 -5.93 16.10
C LEU A 498 -6.02 -7.20 16.94
N LEU A 499 -6.30 -8.36 16.32
CA LEU A 499 -6.37 -9.63 17.03
C LEU A 499 -5.04 -9.93 17.72
N TYR A 500 -3.93 -9.70 17.02
CA TYR A 500 -2.59 -9.83 17.54
C TYR A 500 -2.35 -8.90 18.74
N THR A 501 -2.56 -7.59 18.61
CA THR A 501 -2.36 -6.64 19.71
C THR A 501 -3.26 -6.94 20.91
N PHE A 502 -4.52 -7.32 20.67
CA PHE A 502 -5.47 -7.71 21.72
C PHE A 502 -5.02 -8.96 22.49
N LEU A 503 -4.62 -10.03 21.78
CA LEU A 503 -4.17 -11.28 22.39
C LEU A 503 -2.94 -11.06 23.28
N TYR A 504 -1.95 -10.29 22.81
CA TYR A 504 -0.73 -10.02 23.57
C TYR A 504 -0.97 -9.06 24.74
N GLN A 505 -1.84 -8.05 24.58
CA GLN A 505 -2.23 -7.14 25.67
C GLN A 505 -2.96 -7.86 26.80
N GLN A 506 -3.90 -8.76 26.50
CA GLN A 506 -4.62 -9.52 27.53
C GLN A 506 -3.73 -10.48 28.30
N LYS A 507 -2.77 -11.11 27.63
CA LYS A 507 -1.92 -12.14 28.23
C LYS A 507 -0.62 -11.60 28.85
N ARG A 508 -0.35 -10.30 28.72
CA ARG A 508 0.92 -9.65 29.11
C ARG A 508 2.15 -10.29 28.46
N TYR A 509 1.99 -10.82 27.24
CA TYR A 509 3.09 -11.40 26.49
C TYR A 509 3.86 -10.31 25.74
N THR A 510 5.16 -10.52 25.55
CA THR A 510 5.95 -9.65 24.69
C THR A 510 5.57 -9.89 23.22
N PRO A 511 5.24 -8.86 22.44
CA PRO A 511 4.90 -9.04 21.03
C PRO A 511 6.10 -9.56 20.22
N VAL A 512 5.82 -10.42 19.24
CA VAL A 512 6.72 -10.73 18.12
C VAL A 512 7.14 -9.43 17.39
N PRO A 513 8.42 -9.27 17.01
CA PRO A 513 8.87 -8.07 16.32
C PRO A 513 8.21 -7.88 14.95
N SER A 514 7.68 -6.68 14.68
CA SER A 514 7.01 -6.32 13.43
C SER A 514 7.81 -6.61 12.14
N PRO A 515 9.15 -6.45 12.09
CA PRO A 515 9.92 -6.77 10.89
C PRO A 515 9.83 -8.25 10.46
N HIS A 516 9.72 -9.16 11.41
CA HIS A 516 9.57 -10.59 11.11
C HIS A 516 8.18 -10.89 10.53
N LEU A 517 7.13 -10.26 11.07
CA LEU A 517 5.77 -10.40 10.55
C LEU A 517 5.64 -9.83 9.14
N LEU A 518 6.25 -8.67 8.88
CA LEU A 518 6.33 -8.05 7.56
C LEU A 518 7.04 -8.94 6.54
N LEU A 519 8.22 -9.47 6.90
CA LEU A 519 8.96 -10.40 6.05
C LEU A 519 8.11 -11.63 5.70
N LEU A 520 7.45 -12.22 6.70
CA LEU A 520 6.61 -13.39 6.50
C LEU A 520 5.37 -13.09 5.66
N PHE A 521 4.74 -11.92 5.84
CA PHE A 521 3.65 -11.48 4.98
C PHE A 521 4.11 -11.39 3.52
N VAL A 522 5.23 -10.71 3.23
CA VAL A 522 5.79 -10.59 1.87
C VAL A 522 6.16 -11.97 1.30
N LEU A 523 6.76 -12.86 2.09
CA LEU A 523 7.05 -14.23 1.66
C LEU A 523 5.78 -15.03 1.37
N GLY A 524 4.69 -14.76 2.10
CA GLY A 524 3.37 -15.33 1.84
C GLY A 524 2.83 -14.90 0.47
N MET A 525 2.96 -13.62 0.15
CA MET A 525 2.59 -13.06 -1.16
C MET A 525 3.40 -13.71 -2.29
N LEU A 526 4.72 -13.78 -2.13
CA LEU A 526 5.60 -14.45 -3.11
C LEU A 526 5.28 -15.94 -3.24
N GLY A 527 4.88 -16.59 -2.15
CA GLY A 527 4.44 -17.99 -2.13
C GLY A 527 3.15 -18.23 -2.92
N ALA A 528 2.33 -17.21 -3.18
CA ALA A 528 1.13 -17.35 -4.01
C ALA A 528 1.44 -17.48 -5.50
N ILE A 529 2.55 -16.91 -5.99
CA ILE A 529 2.96 -16.97 -7.40
C ILE A 529 3.05 -18.41 -7.93
N PRO A 530 3.84 -19.32 -7.33
CA PRO A 530 3.92 -20.71 -7.82
C PRO A 530 2.58 -21.44 -7.70
N VAL A 531 1.76 -21.13 -6.68
CA VAL A 531 0.43 -21.73 -6.48
C VAL A 531 -0.54 -21.31 -7.60
N LEU A 532 -0.52 -20.04 -8.00
CA LEU A 532 -1.30 -19.51 -9.13
C LEU A 532 -0.86 -20.13 -10.46
N LEU A 533 0.46 -20.25 -10.68
CA LEU A 533 1.01 -20.86 -11.89
C LEU A 533 0.65 -22.36 -12.02
N LEU A 534 0.71 -23.10 -10.90
CA LEU A 534 0.36 -24.51 -10.86
C LEU A 534 -1.16 -24.74 -10.81
N LYS A 535 -1.94 -23.71 -10.50
CA LYS A 535 -3.38 -23.77 -10.23
C LYS A 535 -3.75 -24.78 -9.14
N ARG A 536 -2.96 -24.84 -8.05
CA ARG A 536 -3.11 -25.81 -6.95
C ARG A 536 -2.95 -25.14 -5.59
N VAL A 537 -4.07 -24.67 -5.00
CA VAL A 537 -4.10 -23.97 -3.70
C VAL A 537 -3.53 -24.84 -2.58
N PHE A 538 -3.75 -26.16 -2.65
CA PHE A 538 -3.30 -27.07 -1.61
C PHE A 538 -1.78 -27.08 -1.39
N LEU A 539 -0.96 -26.57 -2.32
CA LEU A 539 0.49 -26.48 -2.17
C LEU A 539 0.96 -25.33 -1.27
N ALA A 540 0.10 -24.37 -0.92
CA ALA A 540 0.47 -23.19 -0.13
C ALA A 540 1.21 -23.53 1.20
N PRO A 541 0.77 -24.50 2.02
CA PRO A 541 1.45 -24.88 3.27
C PRO A 541 2.90 -25.33 3.09
N LEU A 542 3.24 -25.93 1.94
CA LEU A 542 4.62 -26.32 1.63
C LEU A 542 5.52 -25.09 1.51
N PHE A 543 5.07 -24.07 0.78
CA PHE A 543 5.80 -22.81 0.63
C PHE A 543 5.90 -22.05 1.95
N TRP A 544 4.85 -22.06 2.77
CA TRP A 544 4.87 -21.47 4.11
C TRP A 544 5.90 -22.15 5.02
N LEU A 545 5.96 -23.48 5.01
CA LEU A 545 6.96 -24.23 5.77
C LEU A 545 8.39 -23.88 5.32
N ILE A 546 8.63 -23.80 4.01
CA ILE A 546 9.94 -23.39 3.46
C ILE A 546 10.31 -21.98 3.94
N ALA A 547 9.37 -21.03 3.85
CA ALA A 547 9.57 -19.65 4.28
C ALA A 547 9.96 -19.56 5.77
N ILE A 548 9.27 -20.31 6.64
CA ILE A 548 9.56 -20.36 8.08
C ILE A 548 10.95 -20.96 8.34
N LEU A 549 11.22 -22.14 7.77
CA LEU A 549 12.49 -22.84 7.97
C LEU A 549 13.69 -22.01 7.49
N GLY A 550 13.51 -21.22 6.42
CA GLY A 550 14.50 -20.30 5.88
C GLY A 550 14.68 -18.99 6.64
N THR A 551 13.72 -18.61 7.50
CA THR A 551 13.73 -17.30 8.19
C THR A 551 13.64 -17.46 9.71
N VAL A 552 12.45 -17.24 10.28
CA VAL A 552 12.18 -17.15 11.72
C VAL A 552 12.42 -18.45 12.47
N TRP A 553 12.56 -19.60 11.79
CA TRP A 553 12.87 -20.86 12.47
C TRP A 553 14.22 -20.83 13.19
N ARG A 554 15.21 -20.08 12.69
CA ARG A 554 16.54 -20.02 13.31
C ARG A 554 16.72 -18.80 14.23
N SER A 555 16.21 -17.65 13.80
CA SER A 555 16.43 -16.36 14.46
C SER A 555 15.19 -15.80 15.17
N GLY A 556 14.01 -16.37 14.94
CA GLY A 556 12.76 -15.92 15.54
C GLY A 556 12.54 -16.50 16.93
N ARG A 557 11.66 -15.85 17.68
CA ARG A 557 11.20 -16.32 18.99
C ARG A 557 10.15 -17.40 18.83
N TRP A 558 10.25 -18.49 19.59
CA TRP A 558 9.30 -19.60 19.60
C TRP A 558 9.02 -20.07 21.04
N ASP A 559 9.03 -19.13 21.97
CA ASP A 559 8.95 -19.44 23.39
C ASP A 559 7.53 -19.90 23.77
N GLU A 560 6.54 -19.53 22.96
CA GLU A 560 5.15 -19.86 23.18
C GLU A 560 4.45 -20.45 21.95
N LYS A 561 3.38 -21.23 22.21
CA LYS A 561 2.56 -21.86 21.16
C LYS A 561 1.92 -20.83 20.21
N TRP A 562 1.64 -19.63 20.73
CA TRP A 562 1.05 -18.55 19.94
C TRP A 562 2.01 -17.94 18.92
N ASP A 563 3.33 -18.01 19.15
CA ASP A 563 4.31 -17.43 18.22
C ASP A 563 4.23 -18.13 16.85
N GLY A 564 4.10 -19.46 16.83
CA GLY A 564 3.92 -20.22 15.59
C GLY A 564 2.60 -19.92 14.88
N LEU A 565 1.50 -19.72 15.63
CA LEU A 565 0.22 -19.30 15.06
C LEU A 565 0.32 -17.93 14.40
N VAL A 566 0.96 -16.97 15.06
CA VAL A 566 1.15 -15.62 14.54
C VAL A 566 2.00 -15.63 13.26
N TYR A 567 3.13 -16.35 13.26
CA TYR A 567 4.01 -16.43 12.09
C TYR A 567 3.33 -17.03 10.87
N ILE A 568 2.64 -18.17 11.02
CA ILE A 568 1.98 -18.81 9.88
C ILE A 568 0.75 -18.03 9.43
N THR A 569 0.02 -17.40 10.36
CA THR A 569 -1.11 -16.54 9.99
C THR A 569 -0.63 -15.35 9.15
N ALA A 570 0.51 -14.74 9.48
CA ALA A 570 1.11 -13.68 8.65
C ALA A 570 1.42 -14.16 7.22
N LEU A 571 1.99 -15.36 7.07
CA LEU A 571 2.21 -15.99 5.75
C LEU A 571 0.91 -16.24 5.00
N ALA A 572 -0.11 -16.77 5.68
CA ALA A 572 -1.39 -17.09 5.08
C ALA A 572 -2.14 -15.84 4.64
N LEU A 573 -2.09 -14.76 5.41
CA LEU A 573 -2.69 -13.48 5.03
C LEU A 573 -1.99 -12.86 3.82
N GLY A 574 -0.66 -12.89 3.78
CA GLY A 574 0.10 -12.47 2.61
C GLY A 574 -0.26 -13.30 1.37
N PHE A 575 -0.39 -14.61 1.55
CA PHE A 575 -0.84 -15.53 0.51
C PHE A 575 -2.25 -15.20 0.01
N ILE A 576 -3.24 -15.06 0.90
CA ILE A 576 -4.63 -14.73 0.53
C ILE A 576 -4.65 -13.40 -0.23
N THR A 577 -3.91 -12.40 0.25
CA THR A 577 -3.82 -11.07 -0.36
C THR A 577 -3.39 -11.19 -1.83
N PHE A 578 -2.24 -11.81 -2.10
CA PHE A 578 -1.74 -11.93 -3.48
C PHE A 578 -2.53 -12.93 -4.33
N TYR A 579 -3.03 -14.02 -3.74
CA TYR A 579 -3.75 -15.05 -4.49
C TYR A 579 -5.10 -14.55 -5.00
N THR A 580 -5.79 -13.73 -4.20
CA THR A 580 -7.11 -13.18 -4.54
C THR A 580 -7.01 -11.87 -5.34
N HIS A 581 -5.97 -11.07 -5.08
CA HIS A 581 -5.69 -9.84 -5.81
C HIS A 581 -4.22 -9.81 -6.25
N PRO A 582 -3.87 -10.58 -7.30
CA PRO A 582 -2.50 -10.61 -7.80
C PRO A 582 -2.15 -9.27 -8.45
N PHE A 583 -1.20 -8.55 -7.86
CA PHE A 583 -0.63 -7.37 -8.49
C PHE A 583 0.48 -7.75 -9.46
N PHE A 584 0.55 -7.04 -10.57
CA PHE A 584 1.66 -7.13 -11.48
C PHE A 584 2.93 -6.64 -10.77
N ILE A 585 3.94 -7.48 -10.64
CA ILE A 585 5.26 -7.04 -10.18
C ILE A 585 5.99 -6.52 -11.42
N PRO A 586 6.33 -5.22 -11.49
CA PRO A 586 7.02 -4.67 -12.64
C PRO A 586 8.36 -5.35 -12.84
N ILE A 587 8.48 -6.14 -13.90
CA ILE A 587 9.75 -6.75 -14.32
C ILE A 587 10.26 -5.98 -15.54
N PRO A 588 11.44 -5.35 -15.46
CA PRO A 588 12.11 -4.78 -16.63
C PRO A 588 12.45 -5.87 -17.67
N ALA A 589 11.57 -6.06 -18.66
CA ALA A 589 11.61 -7.18 -19.59
C ALA A 589 12.61 -6.98 -20.75
N PHE A 590 13.88 -6.71 -20.44
CA PHE A 590 14.93 -6.49 -21.46
C PHE A 590 15.38 -7.75 -22.20
N THR A 591 15.04 -8.94 -21.71
CA THR A 591 15.45 -10.22 -22.28
C THR A 591 14.25 -11.14 -22.45
N ALA A 592 14.32 -12.10 -23.37
CA ALA A 592 13.26 -13.08 -23.56
C ALA A 592 12.92 -13.86 -22.27
N PHE A 593 13.91 -14.11 -21.40
CA PHE A 593 13.67 -14.73 -20.10
C PHE A 593 12.85 -13.83 -19.16
N LEU A 594 13.21 -12.54 -19.04
CA LEU A 594 12.46 -11.59 -18.21
C LEU A 594 11.08 -11.28 -18.81
N GLY A 595 10.96 -11.24 -20.14
CA GLY A 595 9.69 -11.17 -20.86
C GLY A 595 8.80 -12.37 -20.55
N HIS A 596 9.36 -13.59 -20.60
CA HIS A 596 8.62 -14.79 -20.20
C HIS A 596 8.14 -14.74 -18.75
N LEU A 597 8.93 -14.18 -17.83
CA LEU A 597 8.48 -13.97 -16.45
C LEU A 597 7.31 -12.98 -16.39
N ALA A 598 7.34 -11.88 -17.15
CA ALA A 598 6.23 -10.94 -17.24
C ALA A 598 4.96 -11.59 -17.84
N ASP A 599 5.11 -12.36 -18.94
CA ASP A 599 4.02 -13.11 -19.57
C ASP A 599 3.42 -14.14 -18.61
N LEU A 600 4.25 -14.80 -17.80
CA LEU A 600 3.80 -15.72 -16.75
C LEU A 600 2.92 -14.99 -15.72
N GLN A 601 3.20 -13.72 -15.41
CA GLN A 601 2.33 -12.93 -14.52
C GLN A 601 0.98 -12.60 -15.15
N GLN A 602 0.98 -12.25 -16.43
CA GLN A 602 -0.25 -11.94 -17.17
C GLN A 602 -1.24 -13.13 -17.16
N ARG A 603 -0.76 -14.37 -17.10
CA ARG A 603 -1.60 -15.58 -17.03
C ARG A 603 -2.50 -15.65 -15.78
N TYR A 604 -2.13 -14.98 -14.70
CA TYR A 604 -2.90 -14.97 -13.46
C TYR A 604 -3.40 -13.59 -13.04
N MET A 605 -2.96 -12.51 -13.69
CA MET A 605 -3.38 -11.13 -13.39
C MET A 605 -4.91 -10.94 -13.43
N PHE A 606 -5.59 -11.58 -14.39
CA PHE A 606 -7.04 -11.44 -14.54
C PHE A 606 -7.85 -12.28 -13.54
N ARG A 607 -7.19 -13.04 -12.66
CA ARG A 607 -7.85 -13.87 -11.65
C ARG A 607 -8.09 -13.06 -10.38
N LEU A 608 -8.88 -11.99 -10.51
CA LEU A 608 -9.34 -11.17 -9.40
C LEU A 608 -10.50 -11.89 -8.71
N ILE A 609 -10.36 -12.10 -7.40
CA ILE A 609 -11.39 -12.68 -6.54
C ILE A 609 -11.65 -11.66 -5.46
N TYR A 610 -12.80 -11.01 -5.51
CA TYR A 610 -13.10 -9.91 -4.61
C TYR A 610 -13.65 -10.41 -3.27
N PRO A 611 -13.53 -9.63 -2.17
CA PRO A 611 -14.05 -10.03 -0.86
C PRO A 611 -15.56 -10.31 -0.79
N TRP A 612 -16.34 -9.84 -1.75
CA TRP A 612 -17.77 -10.17 -1.89
C TRP A 612 -18.03 -11.49 -2.61
N ASP A 613 -17.03 -12.05 -3.30
CA ASP A 613 -17.17 -13.35 -3.95
C ASP A 613 -17.12 -14.46 -2.91
N PHE A 614 -18.05 -15.42 -3.01
CA PHE A 614 -18.05 -16.58 -2.10
C PHE A 614 -16.75 -17.40 -2.21
N ALA A 615 -16.10 -17.38 -3.39
CA ALA A 615 -14.79 -17.98 -3.61
C ALA A 615 -13.70 -17.39 -2.70
N TRP A 616 -13.76 -16.09 -2.42
CA TRP A 616 -12.83 -15.41 -1.53
C TRP A 616 -12.88 -15.98 -0.13
N TRP A 617 -14.08 -16.06 0.46
CA TRP A 617 -14.28 -16.58 1.81
C TRP A 617 -13.82 -18.02 1.95
N ARG A 618 -14.04 -18.84 0.91
CA ARG A 618 -13.56 -20.23 0.87
C ARG A 618 -12.03 -20.30 0.92
N ILE A 619 -11.35 -19.48 0.12
CA ILE A 619 -9.88 -19.41 0.09
C ILE A 619 -9.36 -18.90 1.43
N ALA A 620 -9.92 -17.80 1.94
CA ALA A 620 -9.49 -17.20 3.20
C ALA A 620 -9.66 -18.15 4.38
N LEU A 621 -10.83 -18.78 4.53
CA LEU A 621 -11.11 -19.73 5.61
C LEU A 621 -10.25 -21.00 5.49
N GLY A 622 -10.10 -21.54 4.28
CA GLY A 622 -9.25 -22.71 4.04
C GLY A 622 -7.78 -22.42 4.36
N ALA A 623 -7.26 -21.28 3.90
CA ALA A 623 -5.88 -20.87 4.13
C ALA A 623 -5.62 -20.56 5.61
N LEU A 624 -6.50 -19.84 6.29
CA LEU A 624 -6.39 -19.55 7.73
C LEU A 624 -6.53 -20.83 8.56
N GLY A 625 -7.44 -21.74 8.20
CA GLY A 625 -7.57 -23.04 8.87
C GLY A 625 -6.29 -23.87 8.76
N ALA A 626 -5.69 -23.94 7.57
CA ALA A 626 -4.40 -24.61 7.35
C ALA A 626 -3.27 -23.92 8.11
N ALA A 627 -3.29 -22.59 8.17
CA ALA A 627 -2.32 -21.80 8.90
C ALA A 627 -2.34 -22.09 10.40
N ILE A 628 -3.54 -22.21 10.99
CA ILE A 628 -3.71 -22.53 12.40
C ILE A 628 -3.15 -23.92 12.72
N ILE A 629 -3.47 -24.93 11.88
CA ILE A 629 -2.97 -26.30 12.06
C ILE A 629 -1.44 -26.33 11.98
N LEU A 630 -0.87 -25.76 10.92
CA LEU A 630 0.58 -25.73 10.70
C LEU A 630 1.29 -24.94 11.80
N GLY A 631 0.78 -23.75 12.15
CA GLY A 631 1.38 -22.87 13.16
C GLY A 631 1.40 -23.49 14.55
N TYR A 632 0.29 -24.10 14.97
CA TYR A 632 0.22 -24.80 16.24
C TYR A 632 1.22 -25.96 16.32
N LEU A 633 1.25 -26.81 15.28
CA LEU A 633 2.11 -28.00 15.26
C LEU A 633 3.60 -27.64 15.07
N LEU A 634 3.93 -26.55 14.39
CA LEU A 634 5.30 -26.05 14.31
C LEU A 634 5.79 -25.49 15.65
N ALA A 635 4.94 -24.79 16.39
CA ALA A 635 5.30 -24.32 17.72
C ALA A 635 5.52 -25.51 18.68
N GLU A 636 4.62 -26.50 18.66
CA GLU A 636 4.80 -27.76 19.42
C GLU A 636 6.07 -28.50 18.99
N ALA A 637 6.36 -28.57 17.69
CA ALA A 637 7.57 -29.20 17.18
C ALA A 637 8.84 -28.49 17.65
N ARG A 638 8.80 -27.17 17.80
CA ARG A 638 9.94 -26.39 18.26
C ARG A 638 10.19 -26.58 19.75
N LEU A 639 9.13 -26.70 20.54
CA LEU A 639 9.18 -27.03 21.96
C LEU A 639 9.59 -28.50 22.19
N ALA A 640 9.18 -29.40 21.30
CA ALA A 640 9.52 -30.83 21.34
C ALA A 640 10.89 -31.12 20.70
N LYS A 641 11.93 -31.35 21.51
CA LYS A 641 13.27 -31.69 20.99
C LYS A 641 13.30 -33.10 20.32
N GLY A 642 14.14 -33.24 19.28
CA GLY A 642 14.49 -34.54 18.68
C GLY A 642 13.47 -35.09 17.66
N ARG A 643 13.31 -36.42 17.60
CA ARG A 643 12.46 -37.11 16.60
C ARG A 643 10.98 -36.72 16.66
N ARG A 644 10.48 -36.35 17.85
CA ARG A 644 9.09 -35.88 18.03
C ARG A 644 8.83 -34.56 17.29
N GLY A 645 9.81 -33.65 17.25
CA GLY A 645 9.70 -32.41 16.49
C GLY A 645 9.56 -32.64 14.98
N LEU A 646 10.36 -33.55 14.40
CA LEU A 646 10.26 -33.89 12.97
C LEU A 646 8.91 -34.53 12.60
N LEU A 647 8.37 -35.38 13.48
CA LEU A 647 7.03 -35.97 13.28
C LEU A 647 5.94 -34.89 13.32
N LEU A 648 6.02 -33.94 14.25
CA LEU A 648 5.06 -32.84 14.37
C LEU A 648 5.14 -31.87 13.17
N ILE A 649 6.33 -31.57 12.64
CA ILE A 649 6.49 -30.79 11.39
C ILE A 649 5.82 -31.53 10.23
N SER A 650 6.11 -32.82 10.06
CA SER A 650 5.60 -33.62 8.95
C SER A 650 4.08 -33.78 9.04
N PHE A 651 3.55 -34.03 10.24
CA PHE A 651 2.11 -34.13 10.48
C PHE A 651 1.42 -32.78 10.26
N GLY A 652 2.00 -31.68 10.73
CA GLY A 652 1.46 -30.34 10.52
C GLY A 652 1.40 -29.95 9.04
N LEU A 653 2.43 -30.29 8.27
CA LEU A 653 2.41 -30.11 6.83
C LEU A 653 1.30 -30.96 6.19
N LEU A 654 1.28 -32.27 6.44
CA LEU A 654 0.30 -33.18 5.83
C LEU A 654 -1.15 -32.82 6.17
N ALA A 655 -1.43 -32.50 7.43
CA ALA A 655 -2.78 -32.10 7.87
C ALA A 655 -3.22 -30.79 7.20
N SER A 656 -2.32 -29.83 7.06
CA SER A 656 -2.61 -28.54 6.40
C SER A 656 -2.80 -28.69 4.90
N LEU A 657 -1.97 -29.50 4.23
CA LEU A 657 -2.12 -29.87 2.82
C LEU A 657 -3.46 -30.59 2.60
N ALA A 658 -3.81 -31.54 3.46
CA ALA A 658 -5.05 -32.31 3.36
C ALA A 658 -6.29 -31.43 3.53
N LEU A 659 -6.28 -30.49 4.49
CA LEU A 659 -7.37 -29.54 4.69
C LEU A 659 -7.57 -28.68 3.43
N LEU A 660 -6.51 -28.08 2.90
CA LEU A 660 -6.63 -27.24 1.70
C LEU A 660 -6.98 -28.07 0.45
N ALA A 661 -6.49 -29.31 0.33
CA ALA A 661 -6.89 -30.19 -0.76
C ALA A 661 -8.37 -30.58 -0.69
N ALA A 662 -8.90 -30.79 0.53
CA ALA A 662 -10.32 -31.02 0.75
C ALA A 662 -11.14 -29.78 0.37
N TYR A 663 -10.69 -28.58 0.74
CA TYR A 663 -11.31 -27.32 0.32
C TYR A 663 -11.25 -27.14 -1.20
N GLU A 664 -10.10 -27.36 -1.83
CA GLU A 664 -9.92 -27.28 -3.29
C GLU A 664 -10.89 -28.21 -4.02
N ARG A 665 -11.01 -29.47 -3.58
CA ARG A 665 -11.97 -30.44 -4.16
C ARG A 665 -13.43 -30.10 -3.90
N ALA A 666 -13.77 -29.73 -2.67
CA ALA A 666 -15.16 -29.48 -2.28
C ALA A 666 -15.74 -28.25 -3.00
N PHE A 667 -14.87 -27.30 -3.38
CA PHE A 667 -15.31 -25.99 -3.86
C PHE A 667 -14.82 -25.62 -5.26
N GLY A 668 -14.02 -26.46 -5.91
CA GLY A 668 -13.55 -26.25 -7.29
C GLY A 668 -12.60 -25.05 -7.43
N LEU A 669 -11.66 -24.88 -6.49
CA LEU A 669 -10.72 -23.75 -6.43
C LEU A 669 -9.55 -23.88 -7.42
#